data_AF-A0A942F2P0-F1
#
_entry.id   AF-A0A942F2P0-F1
#
_cell.length_a   1.000
_cell.length_b   1.000
_cell.length_c   1.000
_cell.angle_alpha   90.00
_cell.angle_beta   90.00
_cell.angle_gamma   90.00
#
_symmetry.space_group_name_H-M   'P 1'
#
loop_
_entity.id
_entity.type
_entity.pdbx_description
1 polymer ?
#
loop_
_entity_poly.entity_id
_entity_poly.type
_entity_poly.pdbx_seq_one_letter_code
_entity_poly.pdbx_strand_id
1 'polypeptide(L)'
;MMTNIEKLTEKGCAIEKKNKVCRSRGGESCAFDGAMIVLQPIADAAHIVHGPIACAGNSWEGRGTLSNRGDLHRMGFTTDMSELDIIYGSEDKLYNAIIQTYKSVAPKAIFVYATCVSGLIGEDIESICKRAEETIDDLRGQTDAVGETIQNAKSRIDAARVRVIPVNAPGFVGPKNLGNRIAGEVLLEHVIGSGEPAYTTDIDINLIGEYNIAGDQWLIEPTLQAAGIRVLSRVTGDSTFEEITYAHRAKLNVVVCGRALINVAKEMEERYGIPYVEVSFFGKTEMTRALRAIAAKLGSGLRARVESVIRDEEAALDVALTQYAHLKGKRAVLYTGGVKSWSIISALRDLGIDIVAVGTKKSTFEDEEKMKGLLGADAPLVEDVAASNLLKVMREGNADMLIAGGRNQYLAMKKGFPFVDVNQERHIAYAGYRGLVNLAEQISNSVEFFARTASEELLTSARHKHLAGHGRPRGKQRSTGLQHSNIMRATDDAQAGKTRAQPAPDVLINPLKHSPALGAAIAMQGIHSALPVIHGAQGCGFLGKVLLTKHFREPVALASTKLFTEDVVMGSDDALVKVVESFVEKNHPEVVAVLSSGLSAVKGDDVDGLIRRMRSRNGAKTALAHVSTPDYEGGLERGYAKAVEAVIEAAAEALFTLDTAALIEKQVNIVAGSHLTPADFTEIRDIVESFGLSPIILPDLAALDGSRQDFSALATGGTTLLEIRSMRLSGFTLAIGASMRPAAELLHDRFGIDFKVFEGISGLKDVDELLETLSALSGKPIPAKYERQRGILTDGLRDAHSYLSGKKACLALEPDLAVQTSRWLYETGVDVELAVIPAPAPSMGGVLAKETVVGDLFSLDGDFDVLIANSHGEDAAKRLGVPLSQTGFPVYKQLGATQRVTIGYRGTLASINDLANLLTGSRHS
;
A
#
# COMPACT_ATOMS: atom_id res chain seq x y z
N MET A 1 22.17 31.27 -8.34
CA MET A 1 21.27 31.07 -7.18
C MET A 1 21.56 29.69 -6.65
N MET A 2 21.79 29.52 -5.35
CA MET A 2 21.88 28.17 -4.76
C MET A 2 20.53 27.48 -4.91
N THR A 3 20.52 26.21 -5.30
CA THR A 3 19.31 25.38 -5.28
C THR A 3 18.81 25.24 -3.83
N ASN A 4 17.52 24.96 -3.63
CA ASN A 4 16.97 24.75 -2.28
C ASN A 4 17.66 23.58 -1.55
N ILE A 5 18.13 22.58 -2.32
CA ILE A 5 18.93 21.47 -1.80
C ILE A 5 20.29 21.98 -1.28
N GLU A 6 20.98 22.86 -2.02
CA GLU A 6 22.26 23.46 -1.61
C GLU A 6 22.14 24.34 -0.36
N LYS A 7 21.05 25.12 -0.22
CA LYS A 7 20.76 25.88 1.00
C LYS A 7 20.63 24.96 2.21
N LEU A 8 19.99 23.79 2.03
CA LEU A 8 19.77 22.78 3.06
C LEU A 8 21.05 21.99 3.39
N THR A 9 21.92 21.70 2.41
CA THR A 9 23.18 20.98 2.63
C THR A 9 24.28 21.87 3.20
N GLU A 10 24.46 23.12 2.73
CA GLU A 10 25.45 24.07 3.26
C GLU A 10 25.14 24.49 4.71
N LYS A 11 23.86 24.75 5.04
CA LYS A 11 23.49 25.10 6.42
C LYS A 11 23.31 23.87 7.33
N GLY A 12 23.18 22.64 6.79
CA GLY A 12 22.51 21.56 7.51
C GLY A 12 23.29 20.28 7.80
N CYS A 13 23.93 19.63 6.85
CA CYS A 13 24.06 18.15 6.96
C CYS A 13 25.47 17.54 7.03
N ALA A 14 26.56 18.28 6.78
CA ALA A 14 27.86 17.62 6.56
C ALA A 14 28.63 17.16 7.82
N ILE A 15 28.29 17.61 9.05
CA ILE A 15 29.07 17.28 10.27
C ILE A 15 28.17 17.13 11.50
N GLU A 16 28.23 15.96 12.16
CA GLU A 16 27.54 15.63 13.42
C GLU A 16 27.98 16.56 14.56
N LYS A 17 27.07 17.41 15.07
CA LYS A 17 27.28 18.20 16.30
C LYS A 17 25.98 18.29 17.11
N LYS A 18 26.13 18.48 18.43
CA LYS A 18 25.11 18.53 19.50
C LYS A 18 23.89 19.45 19.23
N ASN A 19 23.98 20.35 18.26
CA ASN A 19 22.94 21.33 17.89
C ASN A 19 22.25 21.04 16.54
N LYS A 20 22.42 19.84 15.94
CA LYS A 20 21.82 19.50 14.64
C LYS A 20 20.92 18.26 14.70
N VAL A 21 19.66 18.44 14.28
CA VAL A 21 18.52 17.50 14.33
C VAL A 21 18.60 16.38 13.25
N CYS A 22 19.77 16.11 12.66
CA CYS A 22 19.93 15.11 11.60
C CYS A 22 20.45 13.75 12.11
N ARG A 23 19.87 13.26 13.22
CA ARG A 23 20.00 11.84 13.61
C ARG A 23 19.12 10.90 12.76
N SER A 24 18.29 11.46 11.88
CA SER A 24 17.32 10.72 11.07
C SER A 24 17.95 9.94 9.89
N ARG A 25 19.07 9.24 10.09
CA ARG A 25 19.39 8.07 9.25
C ARG A 25 18.34 6.93 9.44
N GLY A 26 17.42 7.07 10.42
CA GLY A 26 16.37 6.13 10.77
C GLY A 26 14.95 6.43 10.24
N GLY A 27 14.76 7.37 9.31
CA GLY A 27 13.48 7.53 8.63
C GLY A 27 13.21 6.31 7.75
N GLU A 28 12.06 5.65 7.86
CA GLU A 28 11.82 4.39 7.11
C GLU A 28 11.52 4.61 5.63
N SER A 29 11.23 5.84 5.22
CA SER A 29 10.84 6.24 3.86
C SER A 29 11.72 7.38 3.33
N CYS A 30 11.57 7.73 2.05
CA CYS A 30 12.40 8.70 1.34
C CYS A 30 11.89 10.15 1.39
N ALA A 31 12.68 11.09 0.86
CA ALA A 31 12.34 12.52 0.81
C ALA A 31 11.04 12.80 0.04
N PHE A 32 10.79 12.14 -1.08
CA PHE A 32 9.53 12.26 -1.84
C PHE A 32 8.31 11.97 -0.96
N ASP A 33 8.31 10.84 -0.23
CA ASP A 33 7.21 10.48 0.66
C ASP A 33 7.03 11.51 1.79
N GLY A 34 8.13 12.07 2.32
CA GLY A 34 8.06 13.16 3.30
C GLY A 34 7.42 14.44 2.74
N ALA A 35 7.78 14.84 1.53
CA ALA A 35 7.19 16.02 0.90
C ALA A 35 5.68 15.82 0.64
N MET A 36 5.29 14.63 0.17
CA MET A 36 3.88 14.25 0.00
C MET A 36 3.12 14.24 1.34
N ILE A 37 3.71 13.76 2.44
CA ILE A 37 3.05 13.78 3.77
C ILE A 37 2.66 15.19 4.19
N VAL A 38 3.50 16.18 3.87
CA VAL A 38 3.23 17.58 4.22
C VAL A 38 2.25 18.21 3.25
N LEU A 39 2.44 18.06 1.95
CA LEU A 39 1.69 18.85 0.98
C LEU A 39 0.36 18.20 0.57
N GLN A 40 0.29 16.87 0.52
CA GLN A 40 -0.91 16.16 0.07
C GLN A 40 -2.16 16.53 0.89
N PRO A 41 -2.13 16.73 2.22
CA PRO A 41 -3.33 17.09 2.98
C PRO A 41 -4.08 18.38 2.59
N ILE A 42 -3.57 19.19 1.64
CA ILE A 42 -4.22 20.39 1.13
C ILE A 42 -5.40 19.97 0.23
N ALA A 43 -6.61 20.16 0.75
CA ALA A 43 -7.84 19.51 0.29
C ALA A 43 -8.21 19.74 -1.19
N ASP A 44 -7.87 20.92 -1.70
CA ASP A 44 -8.26 21.47 -3.01
C ASP A 44 -7.07 21.63 -3.98
N ALA A 45 -5.94 21.00 -3.68
CA ALA A 45 -4.76 20.95 -4.54
C ALA A 45 -4.61 19.59 -5.25
N ALA A 46 -4.10 19.62 -6.49
CA ALA A 46 -3.69 18.42 -7.23
C ALA A 46 -2.20 18.14 -6.99
N HIS A 47 -1.84 16.86 -6.93
CA HIS A 47 -0.49 16.41 -6.62
C HIS A 47 0.03 15.49 -7.74
N ILE A 48 0.81 16.04 -8.66
CA ILE A 48 1.37 15.33 -9.82
C ILE A 48 2.73 14.74 -9.46
N VAL A 49 2.81 13.41 -9.45
CA VAL A 49 4.06 12.67 -9.26
C VAL A 49 4.75 12.50 -10.62
N HIS A 50 5.80 13.29 -10.85
CA HIS A 50 6.58 13.23 -12.07
C HIS A 50 7.67 12.17 -11.97
N GLY A 51 7.41 11.01 -12.58
CA GLY A 51 8.24 9.83 -12.47
C GLY A 51 7.59 8.59 -13.05
N PRO A 52 8.28 7.44 -13.02
CA PRO A 52 7.69 6.14 -13.28
C PRO A 52 6.64 5.75 -12.22
N ILE A 53 5.80 4.76 -12.53
CA ILE A 53 4.60 4.42 -11.74
C ILE A 53 4.85 4.16 -10.25
N ALA A 54 6.01 3.63 -9.86
CA ALA A 54 6.25 3.13 -8.51
C ALA A 54 5.97 4.12 -7.39
N CYS A 55 6.27 5.40 -7.58
CA CYS A 55 6.04 6.40 -6.54
C CYS A 55 4.55 6.65 -6.33
N ALA A 56 3.76 6.75 -7.42
CA ALA A 56 2.33 6.97 -7.34
C ALA A 56 1.57 5.68 -7.01
N GLY A 57 1.76 4.62 -7.78
CA GLY A 57 1.05 3.33 -7.62
C GLY A 57 1.26 2.67 -6.26
N ASN A 58 2.42 2.84 -5.62
CA ASN A 58 2.67 2.22 -4.31
C ASN A 58 2.30 3.11 -3.10
N SER A 59 2.13 4.42 -3.30
CA SER A 59 1.85 5.37 -2.19
C SER A 59 0.43 5.92 -2.16
N TRP A 60 -0.29 5.83 -3.29
CA TRP A 60 -1.64 6.35 -3.43
C TRP A 60 -2.64 5.65 -2.50
N GLU A 61 -3.61 6.42 -1.98
CA GLU A 61 -4.51 6.06 -0.86
C GLU A 61 -3.82 5.47 0.39
N GLY A 62 -2.51 5.67 0.55
CA GLY A 62 -1.74 5.14 1.68
C GLY A 62 -2.00 5.85 3.02
N ARG A 63 -2.76 6.94 3.03
CA ARG A 63 -2.85 7.89 4.16
C ARG A 63 -4.29 8.07 4.66
N GLY A 64 -4.47 8.19 5.98
CA GLY A 64 -5.76 8.41 6.64
C GLY A 64 -6.12 9.87 6.92
N THR A 65 -5.62 10.82 6.11
CA THR A 65 -6.03 12.23 6.21
C THR A 65 -7.48 12.37 5.76
N LEU A 66 -8.29 13.06 6.57
CA LEU A 66 -9.66 13.40 6.22
C LEU A 66 -9.77 14.90 5.93
N SER A 67 -10.74 15.26 5.11
CA SER A 67 -11.06 16.65 4.77
C SER A 67 -12.56 16.82 4.61
N ASN A 68 -13.08 17.98 5.01
CA ASN A 68 -14.44 18.41 4.67
C ASN A 68 -14.45 19.62 3.70
N ARG A 69 -13.27 20.06 3.26
CA ARG A 69 -13.07 21.21 2.37
C ARG A 69 -12.79 20.84 0.91
N GLY A 70 -12.65 19.55 0.63
CA GLY A 70 -12.37 19.02 -0.70
C GLY A 70 -11.70 17.65 -0.66
N ASP A 71 -11.91 16.87 -1.73
CA ASP A 71 -11.42 15.50 -1.87
C ASP A 71 -10.30 15.36 -2.92
N LEU A 72 -9.86 16.48 -3.52
CA LEU A 72 -8.91 16.44 -4.63
C LEU A 72 -7.55 15.84 -4.19
N HIS A 73 -7.13 16.10 -2.96
CA HIS A 73 -5.94 15.49 -2.38
C HIS A 73 -5.91 13.96 -2.34
N ARG A 74 -7.10 13.32 -2.38
CA ARG A 74 -7.22 11.86 -2.41
C ARG A 74 -6.96 11.30 -3.79
N MET A 75 -7.05 12.11 -4.84
CA MET A 75 -6.76 11.68 -6.21
C MET A 75 -5.26 11.54 -6.44
N GLY A 76 -4.86 10.52 -7.21
CA GLY A 76 -3.46 10.26 -7.56
C GLY A 76 -3.17 10.72 -8.98
N PHE A 77 -2.16 11.55 -9.20
CA PHE A 77 -1.77 12.00 -10.54
C PHE A 77 -0.32 11.60 -10.81
N THR A 78 -0.04 11.07 -11.99
CA THR A 78 1.33 10.72 -12.37
C THR A 78 1.57 10.81 -13.86
N THR A 79 2.80 11.17 -14.25
CA THR A 79 3.20 11.17 -15.66
C THR A 79 3.55 9.77 -16.18
N ASP A 80 3.67 8.76 -15.30
CA ASP A 80 4.07 7.38 -15.64
C ASP A 80 5.16 7.35 -16.73
N MET A 81 6.34 7.88 -16.40
CA MET A 81 7.44 8.01 -17.35
C MET A 81 7.79 6.64 -17.94
N SER A 82 7.82 6.56 -19.26
CA SER A 82 8.24 5.40 -20.04
C SER A 82 9.74 5.44 -20.32
N GLU A 83 10.26 4.37 -20.92
CA GLU A 83 11.66 4.32 -21.37
C GLU A 83 12.00 5.47 -22.34
N LEU A 84 11.10 5.79 -23.26
CA LEU A 84 11.32 6.87 -24.24
C LEU A 84 11.39 8.24 -23.56
N ASP A 85 10.57 8.46 -22.54
CA ASP A 85 10.56 9.69 -21.75
C ASP A 85 11.90 9.88 -21.00
N ILE A 86 12.54 8.77 -20.61
CA ILE A 86 13.85 8.79 -19.94
C ILE A 86 14.97 9.08 -20.93
N ILE A 87 14.91 8.51 -22.13
CA ILE A 87 15.95 8.65 -23.16
C ILE A 87 15.91 10.04 -23.82
N TYR A 88 14.72 10.52 -24.16
CA TYR A 88 14.53 11.75 -24.95
C TYR A 88 14.15 12.98 -24.11
N GLY A 89 13.87 12.78 -22.82
CA GLY A 89 13.34 13.81 -21.93
C GLY A 89 11.81 13.80 -21.92
N SER A 90 11.23 14.27 -20.81
CA SER A 90 9.80 14.18 -20.51
C SER A 90 9.16 15.54 -20.24
N GLU A 91 9.84 16.62 -20.61
CA GLU A 91 9.41 18.00 -20.36
C GLU A 91 8.04 18.31 -20.97
N ASP A 92 7.82 17.91 -22.23
CA ASP A 92 6.56 18.12 -22.92
C ASP A 92 5.44 17.25 -22.35
N LYS A 93 5.77 16.02 -21.95
CA LYS A 93 4.84 15.13 -21.25
C LYS A 93 4.41 15.75 -19.93
N LEU A 94 5.34 16.27 -19.14
CA LEU A 94 5.04 16.95 -17.88
C LEU A 94 4.16 18.19 -18.11
N TYR A 95 4.52 19.01 -19.09
CA TYR A 95 3.75 20.18 -19.45
C TYR A 95 2.31 19.81 -19.82
N ASN A 96 2.12 18.83 -20.72
CA ASN A 96 0.80 18.36 -21.12
C ASN A 96 0.04 17.75 -19.93
N ALA A 97 0.71 17.00 -19.07
CA ALA A 97 0.14 16.43 -17.86
C ALA A 97 -0.44 17.50 -16.92
N ILE A 98 0.28 18.62 -16.73
CA ILE A 98 -0.19 19.76 -15.93
C ILE A 98 -1.43 20.39 -16.57
N ILE A 99 -1.40 20.64 -17.88
CA ILE A 99 -2.54 21.22 -18.61
C ILE A 99 -3.76 20.30 -18.58
N GLN A 100 -3.57 18.99 -18.80
CA GLN A 100 -4.65 18.00 -18.76
C GLN A 100 -5.23 17.87 -17.35
N THR A 101 -4.39 17.90 -16.31
CA THR A 101 -4.85 17.93 -14.91
C THR A 101 -5.73 19.15 -14.67
N TYR A 102 -5.28 20.34 -15.06
CA TYR A 102 -6.09 21.56 -14.92
C TYR A 102 -7.44 21.46 -15.63
N LYS A 103 -7.45 20.98 -16.88
CA LYS A 103 -8.70 20.79 -17.66
C LYS A 103 -9.64 19.75 -17.04
N SER A 104 -9.10 18.71 -16.42
CA SER A 104 -9.88 17.57 -15.92
C SER A 104 -10.55 17.85 -14.56
N VAL A 105 -9.86 18.55 -13.66
CA VAL A 105 -10.32 18.70 -12.26
C VAL A 105 -10.34 20.13 -11.73
N ALA A 106 -9.85 21.11 -12.48
CA ALA A 106 -9.82 22.54 -12.12
C ALA A 106 -9.33 22.82 -10.68
N PRO A 107 -8.09 22.41 -10.33
CA PRO A 107 -7.57 22.51 -8.97
C PRO A 107 -7.23 23.96 -8.59
N LYS A 108 -7.15 24.26 -7.28
CA LYS A 108 -6.71 25.58 -6.79
C LYS A 108 -5.20 25.78 -6.87
N ALA A 109 -4.45 24.69 -6.76
CA ALA A 109 -3.02 24.64 -6.99
C ALA A 109 -2.62 23.25 -7.49
N ILE A 110 -1.48 23.18 -8.17
CA ILE A 110 -0.89 21.95 -8.67
C ILE A 110 0.52 21.85 -8.09
N PHE A 111 0.78 20.86 -7.25
CA PHE A 111 2.12 20.53 -6.77
C PHE A 111 2.73 19.46 -7.68
N VAL A 112 3.92 19.70 -8.20
CA VAL A 112 4.63 18.82 -9.14
C VAL A 112 5.87 18.26 -8.48
N TYR A 113 5.89 16.94 -8.22
CA TYR A 113 6.96 16.30 -7.45
C TYR A 113 8.00 15.68 -8.37
N ALA A 114 9.26 16.08 -8.18
CA ALA A 114 10.40 15.37 -8.74
C ALA A 114 10.64 14.06 -7.98
N THR A 115 10.82 12.96 -8.70
CA THR A 115 11.15 11.64 -8.13
C THR A 115 12.61 11.29 -8.41
N CYS A 116 13.03 10.07 -8.05
CA CYS A 116 14.41 9.63 -8.27
C CYS A 116 14.83 9.66 -9.75
N VAL A 117 13.93 9.35 -10.68
CA VAL A 117 14.28 9.26 -12.11
C VAL A 117 14.34 10.65 -12.73
N SER A 118 13.31 11.48 -12.57
CA SER A 118 13.32 12.86 -13.10
C SER A 118 14.45 13.69 -12.47
N GLY A 119 14.73 13.49 -11.18
CA GLY A 119 15.86 14.13 -10.49
C GLY A 119 17.24 13.65 -10.94
N LEU A 120 17.35 12.41 -11.45
CA LEU A 120 18.61 11.88 -12.00
C LEU A 120 18.86 12.37 -13.43
N ILE A 121 17.81 12.47 -14.24
CA ILE A 121 17.86 13.04 -15.60
C ILE A 121 18.20 14.54 -15.54
N GLY A 122 17.73 15.23 -14.49
CA GLY A 122 18.05 16.63 -14.24
C GLY A 122 17.14 17.61 -14.97
N GLU A 123 15.86 17.26 -15.14
CA GLU A 123 14.88 18.10 -15.82
C GLU A 123 14.58 19.40 -15.07
N ASP A 124 14.42 20.50 -15.81
CA ASP A 124 14.07 21.81 -15.24
C ASP A 124 12.56 21.92 -15.00
N ILE A 125 12.11 21.21 -13.97
CA ILE A 125 10.71 21.19 -13.54
C ILE A 125 10.21 22.59 -13.17
N GLU A 126 11.08 23.47 -12.67
CA GLU A 126 10.72 24.85 -12.30
C GLU A 126 10.30 25.66 -13.52
N SER A 127 11.11 25.63 -14.58
CA SER A 127 10.81 26.29 -15.85
C SER A 127 9.54 25.73 -16.51
N ILE A 128 9.34 24.41 -16.47
CA ILE A 128 8.14 23.77 -17.02
C ILE A 128 6.88 24.18 -16.25
N CYS A 129 6.94 24.17 -14.91
CA CYS A 129 5.82 24.61 -14.06
C CYS A 129 5.45 26.06 -14.37
N LYS A 130 6.44 26.95 -14.51
CA LYS A 130 6.21 28.36 -14.85
C LYS A 130 5.55 28.51 -16.24
N ARG A 131 6.06 27.80 -17.24
CA ARG A 131 5.49 27.79 -18.61
C ARG A 131 4.03 27.30 -18.61
N ALA A 132 3.74 26.25 -17.84
CA ALA A 132 2.40 25.71 -17.70
C ALA A 132 1.47 26.67 -16.94
N GLU A 133 1.96 27.35 -15.89
CA GLU A 133 1.21 28.38 -15.15
C GLU A 133 0.81 29.54 -16.07
N GLU A 134 1.74 30.05 -16.90
CA GLU A 134 1.46 31.11 -17.89
C GLU A 134 0.39 30.67 -18.89
N THR A 135 0.48 29.43 -19.39
CA THR A 135 -0.51 28.89 -20.34
C THR A 135 -1.88 28.70 -19.69
N ILE A 136 -1.93 28.19 -18.46
CA ILE A 136 -3.18 28.06 -17.71
C ILE A 136 -3.81 29.45 -17.51
N ASP A 137 -3.01 30.46 -17.21
CA ASP A 137 -3.48 31.84 -17.08
C ASP A 137 -4.09 32.38 -18.39
N ASP A 138 -3.49 32.09 -19.55
CA ASP A 138 -4.04 32.47 -20.86
C ASP A 138 -5.35 31.74 -21.18
N LEU A 139 -5.51 30.49 -20.73
CA LEU A 139 -6.72 29.68 -20.92
C LEU A 139 -7.88 30.16 -20.03
N ARG A 140 -7.64 30.97 -18.99
CA ARG A 140 -8.68 31.45 -18.07
C ARG A 140 -9.63 32.41 -18.80
N GLY A 141 -10.92 32.07 -18.80
CA GLY A 141 -11.97 32.87 -19.42
C GLY A 141 -12.21 32.60 -20.91
N GLN A 142 -11.51 31.64 -21.53
CA GLN A 142 -11.81 31.19 -22.88
C GLN A 142 -12.84 30.05 -22.87
N THR A 143 -13.86 30.13 -23.74
CA THR A 143 -14.69 29.00 -24.15
C THR A 143 -14.15 28.46 -25.46
N ASP A 144 -13.88 27.16 -25.50
CA ASP A 144 -13.41 26.40 -26.64
C ASP A 144 -14.42 26.35 -27.80
N ALA A 145 -13.88 26.36 -29.02
CA ALA A 145 -14.62 26.50 -30.28
C ALA A 145 -15.42 25.25 -30.71
N VAL A 146 -15.37 24.15 -29.95
CA VAL A 146 -15.92 22.84 -30.34
C VAL A 146 -17.22 22.48 -29.62
N GLY A 147 -17.70 23.27 -28.66
CA GLY A 147 -19.06 23.09 -28.13
C GLY A 147 -19.38 21.72 -27.52
N GLU A 148 -18.37 20.89 -27.23
CA GLU A 148 -18.51 19.63 -26.49
C GLU A 148 -18.09 19.84 -25.03
N THR A 149 -19.07 20.22 -24.23
CA THR A 149 -19.27 19.88 -22.82
C THR A 149 -18.07 20.01 -21.85
N ILE A 150 -17.50 21.21 -21.70
CA ILE A 150 -17.14 21.72 -20.36
C ILE A 150 -18.43 22.25 -19.69
N GLN A 151 -19.43 21.38 -19.53
CA GLN A 151 -20.77 21.77 -19.05
C GLN A 151 -21.02 21.40 -17.58
N ASN A 152 -20.10 20.65 -16.95
CA ASN A 152 -20.09 20.43 -15.49
C ASN A 152 -19.00 21.21 -14.73
N ALA A 153 -18.03 21.84 -15.41
CA ALA A 153 -16.98 22.64 -14.75
C ALA A 153 -17.22 24.15 -14.76
N LYS A 154 -18.26 24.64 -15.47
CA LYS A 154 -18.56 26.08 -15.56
C LYS A 154 -19.00 26.74 -14.25
N SER A 155 -19.38 25.98 -13.22
CA SER A 155 -19.67 26.51 -11.88
C SER A 155 -18.46 26.51 -10.93
N ARG A 156 -17.28 26.01 -11.36
CA ARG A 156 -16.09 25.84 -10.51
C ARG A 156 -14.82 26.55 -11.00
N ILE A 157 -14.81 27.12 -12.21
CA ILE A 157 -13.68 27.95 -12.68
C ILE A 157 -13.77 29.29 -11.95
N ASP A 158 -13.24 29.33 -10.73
CA ASP A 158 -13.12 30.57 -9.97
C ASP A 158 -12.15 31.53 -10.66
N ALA A 159 -12.42 32.83 -10.50
CA ALA A 159 -11.59 33.93 -10.99
C ALA A 159 -10.18 34.00 -10.37
N ALA A 160 -9.75 32.99 -9.60
CA ALA A 160 -8.45 32.92 -8.93
C ALA A 160 -7.38 32.27 -9.83
N ARG A 161 -6.14 32.79 -9.74
CA ARG A 161 -4.97 32.26 -10.47
C ARG A 161 -4.57 30.91 -9.89
N VAL A 162 -4.43 29.90 -10.75
CA VAL A 162 -3.92 28.58 -10.35
C VAL A 162 -2.39 28.64 -10.31
N ARG A 163 -1.81 28.13 -9.23
CA ARG A 163 -0.36 28.08 -9.04
C ARG A 163 0.15 26.69 -9.39
N VAL A 164 1.23 26.62 -10.16
CA VAL A 164 1.92 25.37 -10.49
C VAL A 164 3.27 25.38 -9.78
N ILE A 165 3.40 24.55 -8.74
CA ILE A 165 4.46 24.65 -7.74
C ILE A 165 5.40 23.44 -7.85
N PRO A 166 6.68 23.63 -8.20
CA PRO A 166 7.65 22.55 -8.26
C PRO A 166 8.06 22.10 -6.85
N VAL A 167 8.17 20.79 -6.65
CA VAL A 167 8.59 20.16 -5.41
C VAL A 167 9.76 19.23 -5.71
N ASN A 168 10.98 19.74 -5.60
CA ASN A 168 12.19 18.98 -5.88
C ASN A 168 12.60 18.12 -4.66
N ALA A 169 12.00 16.93 -4.53
CA ALA A 169 12.28 15.99 -3.45
C ALA A 169 12.59 14.54 -3.92
N PRO A 170 13.58 14.30 -4.82
CA PRO A 170 13.95 12.96 -5.25
C PRO A 170 14.27 12.05 -4.06
N GLY A 171 13.85 10.80 -4.13
CA GLY A 171 13.92 9.88 -2.99
C GLY A 171 15.33 9.61 -2.48
N PHE A 172 16.36 9.66 -3.33
CA PHE A 172 17.76 9.45 -2.95
C PHE A 172 18.38 10.64 -2.21
N VAL A 173 17.78 11.83 -2.26
CA VAL A 173 18.33 13.05 -1.63
C VAL A 173 18.31 12.94 -0.10
N GLY A 174 17.43 12.11 0.46
CA GLY A 174 17.47 11.81 1.88
C GLY A 174 16.22 11.15 2.45
N PRO A 175 16.11 11.12 3.79
CA PRO A 175 15.00 10.48 4.49
C PRO A 175 13.74 11.34 4.46
N LYS A 176 12.60 10.73 4.83
CA LYS A 176 11.30 11.39 5.04
C LYS A 176 11.38 12.75 5.73
N ASN A 177 12.15 12.87 6.81
CA ASN A 177 12.24 14.13 7.57
C ASN A 177 12.87 15.28 6.78
N LEU A 178 13.78 14.99 5.84
CA LEU A 178 14.29 16.00 4.91
C LEU A 178 13.20 16.42 3.93
N GLY A 179 12.43 15.46 3.41
CA GLY A 179 11.25 15.70 2.57
C GLY A 179 10.23 16.66 3.21
N ASN A 180 9.92 16.46 4.50
CA ASN A 180 9.02 17.35 5.23
C ASN A 180 9.53 18.81 5.23
N ARG A 181 10.85 19.00 5.39
CA ARG A 181 11.46 20.35 5.39
C ARG A 181 11.42 20.99 4.01
N ILE A 182 11.74 20.22 2.97
CA ILE A 182 11.65 20.66 1.56
C ILE A 182 10.23 21.16 1.28
N ALA A 183 9.21 20.38 1.67
CA ALA A 183 7.82 20.81 1.53
C ALA A 183 7.50 22.10 2.31
N GLY A 184 8.00 22.22 3.55
CA GLY A 184 7.85 23.45 4.33
C GLY A 184 8.49 24.68 3.66
N GLU A 185 9.67 24.51 3.05
CA GLU A 185 10.34 25.56 2.28
C GLU A 185 9.57 25.93 1.02
N VAL A 186 9.04 24.94 0.30
CA VAL A 186 8.16 25.18 -0.86
C VAL A 186 6.95 26.03 -0.47
N LEU A 187 6.32 25.74 0.68
CA LEU A 187 5.20 26.56 1.17
C LEU A 187 5.64 28.01 1.49
N LEU A 188 6.80 28.19 2.15
CA LEU A 188 7.31 29.53 2.47
C LEU A 188 7.70 30.35 1.24
N GLU A 189 8.24 29.70 0.21
CA GLU A 189 8.74 30.38 -0.99
C GLU A 189 7.65 30.66 -2.03
N HIS A 190 6.70 29.73 -2.21
CA HIS A 190 5.72 29.81 -3.30
C HIS A 190 4.30 30.17 -2.86
N VAL A 191 3.94 29.98 -1.58
CA VAL A 191 2.55 30.02 -1.10
C VAL A 191 2.32 31.06 -0.02
N ILE A 192 2.98 30.94 1.14
CA ILE A 192 2.77 31.82 2.30
C ILE A 192 3.22 33.24 1.96
N GLY A 193 2.32 34.22 2.08
CA GLY A 193 2.56 35.61 1.70
C GLY A 193 1.95 36.00 0.36
N SER A 194 1.34 35.07 -0.38
CA SER A 194 0.82 35.34 -1.74
C SER A 194 -0.64 35.81 -1.80
N GLY A 195 -1.38 35.72 -0.69
CA GLY A 195 -2.79 36.10 -0.61
C GLY A 195 -3.11 36.87 0.67
N GLU A 196 -4.32 37.40 0.79
CA GLU A 196 -4.75 38.16 1.97
C GLU A 196 -6.09 37.61 2.49
N PRO A 197 -6.28 37.49 3.81
CA PRO A 197 -7.53 36.99 4.36
C PRO A 197 -8.59 38.10 4.33
N ALA A 198 -9.87 37.72 4.31
CA ALA A 198 -10.97 38.71 4.34
C ALA A 198 -10.93 39.62 5.57
N TYR A 199 -10.51 39.09 6.73
CA TYR A 199 -10.29 39.87 7.95
C TYR A 199 -9.32 39.14 8.90
N THR A 200 -8.67 39.93 9.76
CA THR A 200 -7.75 39.43 10.79
C THR A 200 -8.21 39.88 12.19
N THR A 201 -7.77 39.15 13.21
CA THR A 201 -8.02 39.46 14.62
C THR A 201 -6.74 39.30 15.44
N ASP A 202 -6.74 39.80 16.68
CA ASP A 202 -5.60 39.66 17.60
C ASP A 202 -5.48 38.26 18.23
N ILE A 203 -6.44 37.37 17.94
CA ILE A 203 -6.51 35.99 18.45
C ILE A 203 -6.30 34.93 17.35
N ASP A 204 -5.87 35.37 16.16
CA ASP A 204 -5.64 34.52 15.01
C ASP A 204 -4.33 33.72 15.17
N ILE A 205 -4.42 32.39 15.03
CA ILE A 205 -3.27 31.47 15.08
C ILE A 205 -3.14 30.67 13.78
N ASN A 206 -1.93 30.16 13.53
CA ASN A 206 -1.70 29.09 12.57
C ASN A 206 -1.51 27.76 13.30
N LEU A 207 -2.13 26.69 12.83
CA LEU A 207 -1.79 25.33 13.24
C LEU A 207 -0.79 24.74 12.24
N ILE A 208 0.43 24.44 12.67
CA ILE A 208 1.51 23.92 11.81
C ILE A 208 1.88 22.51 12.26
N GLY A 209 1.88 21.54 11.35
CA GLY A 209 2.25 20.15 11.62
C GLY A 209 1.10 19.25 12.07
N GLU A 210 -0.14 19.73 12.02
CA GLU A 210 -1.34 18.90 12.12
C GLU A 210 -1.78 18.45 10.72
N TYR A 211 -2.08 17.16 10.55
CA TYR A 211 -2.37 16.53 9.24
C TYR A 211 -3.82 16.02 9.14
N ASN A 212 -4.64 16.28 10.15
CA ASN A 212 -6.03 15.82 10.29
C ASN A 212 -6.21 14.31 10.06
N ILE A 213 -5.29 13.51 10.61
CA ILE A 213 -5.39 12.05 10.51
C ILE A 213 -6.63 11.59 11.29
N ALA A 214 -7.49 10.83 10.63
CA ALA A 214 -8.76 10.32 11.19
C ALA A 214 -9.68 11.41 11.77
N GLY A 215 -9.49 12.68 11.43
CA GLY A 215 -10.27 13.78 12.00
C GLY A 215 -9.76 14.34 13.33
N ASP A 216 -8.49 14.12 13.71
CA ASP A 216 -7.90 14.68 14.94
C ASP A 216 -8.18 16.19 15.10
N GLN A 217 -8.02 16.95 14.04
CA GLN A 217 -8.19 18.40 14.06
C GLN A 217 -9.64 18.79 14.38
N TRP A 218 -10.61 18.01 13.91
CA TRP A 218 -12.04 18.23 14.18
C TRP A 218 -12.41 18.05 15.65
N LEU A 219 -11.59 17.35 16.44
CA LEU A 219 -11.76 17.26 17.90
C LEU A 219 -11.11 18.44 18.65
N ILE A 220 -10.07 19.04 18.07
CA ILE A 220 -9.26 20.09 18.72
C ILE A 220 -9.88 21.48 18.48
N GLU A 221 -10.29 21.75 17.25
CA GLU A 221 -10.79 23.08 16.85
C GLU A 221 -11.98 23.58 17.67
N PRO A 222 -13.01 22.77 17.98
CA PRO A 222 -14.12 23.22 18.82
C PRO A 222 -13.65 23.70 20.20
N THR A 223 -12.63 23.05 20.77
CA THR A 223 -12.05 23.44 22.07
C THR A 223 -11.31 24.77 21.96
N LEU A 224 -10.53 24.97 20.89
CA LEU A 224 -9.84 26.24 20.63
C LEU A 224 -10.85 27.39 20.44
N GLN A 225 -11.92 27.16 19.67
CA GLN A 225 -12.98 28.13 19.45
C GLN A 225 -13.72 28.47 20.75
N ALA A 226 -14.05 27.46 21.56
CA ALA A 226 -14.65 27.65 22.88
C ALA A 226 -13.75 28.50 23.79
N ALA A 227 -12.43 28.32 23.72
CA ALA A 227 -11.43 29.11 24.44
C ALA A 227 -11.25 30.55 23.90
N GLY A 228 -11.88 30.89 22.76
CA GLY A 228 -11.78 32.19 22.12
C GLY A 228 -10.53 32.35 21.26
N ILE A 229 -9.95 31.25 20.79
CA ILE A 229 -8.81 31.22 19.87
C ILE A 229 -9.34 30.94 18.47
N ARG A 230 -8.93 31.73 17.48
CA ARG A 230 -9.34 31.56 16.08
C ARG A 230 -8.20 30.93 15.28
N VAL A 231 -8.45 29.81 14.64
CA VAL A 231 -7.52 29.22 13.66
C VAL A 231 -7.69 29.94 12.34
N LEU A 232 -6.67 30.72 11.93
CA LEU A 232 -6.65 31.44 10.66
C LEU A 232 -6.20 30.52 9.53
N SER A 233 -5.13 29.75 9.73
CA SER A 233 -4.57 28.84 8.72
C SER A 233 -4.16 27.49 9.31
N ARG A 234 -4.25 26.44 8.50
CA ARG A 234 -3.82 25.09 8.82
C ARG A 234 -2.75 24.67 7.82
N VAL A 235 -1.57 24.34 8.33
CA VAL A 235 -0.44 23.85 7.57
C VAL A 235 -0.16 22.44 8.09
N THR A 236 -0.81 21.39 7.58
CA THR A 236 -1.55 21.33 6.29
C THR A 236 -2.83 20.50 6.30
N GLY A 237 -3.19 19.82 7.39
CA GLY A 237 -4.38 18.98 7.46
C GLY A 237 -5.70 19.76 7.27
N ASP A 238 -6.62 19.21 6.47
CA ASP A 238 -7.96 19.77 6.22
C ASP A 238 -7.90 21.27 5.85
N SER A 239 -6.87 21.68 5.11
CA SER A 239 -6.67 23.07 4.70
C SER A 239 -7.06 23.27 3.24
N THR A 240 -7.44 24.49 2.89
CA THR A 240 -7.49 24.93 1.48
C THR A 240 -6.17 25.60 1.11
N PHE A 241 -5.85 25.60 -0.19
CA PHE A 241 -4.68 26.30 -0.70
C PHE A 241 -4.74 27.79 -0.34
N GLU A 242 -5.92 28.40 -0.49
CA GLU A 242 -6.18 29.80 -0.14
C GLU A 242 -5.84 30.09 1.33
N GLU A 243 -6.27 29.24 2.26
CA GLU A 243 -5.97 29.37 3.70
C GLU A 243 -4.47 29.46 4.01
N ILE A 244 -3.63 28.76 3.25
CA ILE A 244 -2.18 28.77 3.47
C ILE A 244 -1.56 30.08 2.95
N THR A 245 -2.13 30.68 1.91
CA THR A 245 -1.55 31.90 1.29
C THR A 245 -1.46 33.08 2.25
N TYR A 246 -2.39 33.18 3.20
CA TYR A 246 -2.45 34.26 4.19
C TYR A 246 -1.99 33.87 5.60
N ALA A 247 -1.29 32.75 5.75
CA ALA A 247 -0.76 32.32 7.05
C ALA A 247 0.18 33.37 7.69
N HIS A 248 0.83 34.25 6.91
CA HIS A 248 1.67 35.35 7.41
C HIS A 248 0.90 36.45 8.15
N ARG A 249 -0.42 36.38 8.26
CA ARG A 249 -1.24 37.36 9.00
C ARG A 249 -1.57 36.95 10.44
N ALA A 250 -1.33 35.71 10.82
CA ALA A 250 -1.59 35.23 12.17
C ALA A 250 -0.69 35.92 13.22
N LYS A 251 -1.12 35.86 14.49
CA LYS A 251 -0.37 36.42 15.63
C LYS A 251 0.52 35.40 16.33
N LEU A 252 0.29 34.12 16.10
CA LEU A 252 1.04 33.03 16.71
C LEU A 252 1.05 31.79 15.81
N ASN A 253 2.22 31.18 15.66
CA ASN A 253 2.40 29.86 15.04
C ASN A 253 2.37 28.77 16.12
N VAL A 254 1.39 27.87 16.06
CA VAL A 254 1.26 26.73 16.98
C VAL A 254 1.76 25.49 16.27
N VAL A 255 2.94 25.02 16.66
CA VAL A 255 3.60 23.85 16.05
C VAL A 255 3.19 22.58 16.80
N VAL A 256 2.50 21.68 16.11
CA VAL A 256 1.85 20.50 16.67
C VAL A 256 2.75 19.28 16.52
N CYS A 257 3.01 18.60 17.65
CA CYS A 257 3.54 17.24 17.73
C CYS A 257 4.75 16.92 16.82
N GLY A 258 5.74 17.82 16.74
CA GLY A 258 7.06 17.47 16.18
C GLY A 258 7.83 18.60 15.51
N ARG A 259 9.03 18.25 15.04
CA ARG A 259 9.95 19.15 14.31
C ARG A 259 9.89 19.03 12.79
N ALA A 260 8.85 18.38 12.25
CA ALA A 260 8.71 18.18 10.80
C ALA A 260 8.66 19.51 10.03
N LEU A 261 8.00 20.52 10.61
CA LEU A 261 7.80 21.85 10.02
C LEU A 261 8.26 23.00 10.95
N ILE A 262 9.19 22.70 11.88
CA ILE A 262 9.74 23.73 12.77
C ILE A 262 10.52 24.80 11.99
N ASN A 263 11.07 24.44 10.82
CA ASN A 263 11.71 25.39 9.91
C ASN A 263 10.70 26.43 9.40
N VAL A 264 9.46 26.03 9.11
CA VAL A 264 8.39 26.95 8.72
C VAL A 264 8.13 27.97 9.82
N ALA A 265 7.95 27.51 11.06
CA ALA A 265 7.69 28.40 12.19
C ALA A 265 8.84 29.38 12.46
N LYS A 266 10.10 28.91 12.40
CA LYS A 266 11.29 29.76 12.58
C LYS A 266 11.43 30.81 11.49
N GLU A 267 11.28 30.42 10.23
CA GLU A 267 11.34 31.35 9.10
C GLU A 267 10.18 32.35 9.14
N MET A 268 8.99 31.96 9.60
CA MET A 268 7.88 32.90 9.79
C MET A 268 8.12 33.88 10.95
N GLU A 269 8.83 33.47 11.99
CA GLU A 269 9.29 34.37 13.05
C GLU A 269 10.30 35.39 12.51
N GLU A 270 11.27 34.93 11.70
CA GLU A 270 12.30 35.80 11.10
C GLU A 270 11.74 36.74 10.01
N ARG A 271 10.89 36.23 9.09
CA ARG A 271 10.38 36.99 7.93
C ARG A 271 9.17 37.86 8.26
N TYR A 272 8.28 37.38 9.13
CA TYR A 272 6.99 38.03 9.40
C TYR A 272 6.83 38.48 10.86
N GLY A 273 7.79 38.19 11.74
CA GLY A 273 7.72 38.58 13.17
C GLY A 273 6.70 37.78 13.97
N ILE A 274 6.25 36.62 13.48
CA ILE A 274 5.20 35.81 14.13
C ILE A 274 5.86 34.83 15.10
N PRO A 275 5.69 34.97 16.42
CA PRO A 275 6.27 34.04 17.38
C PRO A 275 5.68 32.64 17.20
N TYR A 276 6.38 31.61 17.71
CA TYR A 276 5.85 30.24 17.74
C TYR A 276 5.88 29.59 19.11
N VAL A 277 5.06 28.55 19.27
CA VAL A 277 5.03 27.67 20.43
C VAL A 277 4.90 26.21 19.98
N GLU A 278 5.69 25.32 20.58
CA GLU A 278 5.57 23.87 20.39
C GLU A 278 4.56 23.30 21.38
N VAL A 279 3.56 22.57 20.90
CA VAL A 279 2.52 21.94 21.72
C VAL A 279 2.20 20.52 21.27
N SER A 280 1.55 19.76 22.15
CA SER A 280 0.91 18.49 21.83
C SER A 280 -0.57 18.54 22.21
N PHE A 281 -1.41 17.88 21.43
CA PHE A 281 -2.85 17.78 21.70
C PHE A 281 -3.28 16.39 22.17
N PHE A 282 -2.33 15.46 22.38
CA PHE A 282 -2.63 14.11 22.86
C PHE A 282 -2.59 14.05 24.38
N GLY A 283 -3.73 13.70 24.97
CA GLY A 283 -3.90 13.63 26.42
C GLY A 283 -4.45 14.92 27.04
N LYS A 284 -5.06 14.76 28.21
CA LYS A 284 -5.60 15.85 29.04
C LYS A 284 -4.50 16.83 29.44
N THR A 285 -3.37 16.30 29.89
CA THR A 285 -2.26 17.10 30.41
C THR A 285 -1.65 18.00 29.33
N GLU A 286 -1.37 17.44 28.15
CA GLU A 286 -0.79 18.22 27.04
C GLU A 286 -1.80 19.15 26.40
N MET A 287 -3.08 18.76 26.26
CA MET A 287 -4.12 19.66 25.76
C MET A 287 -4.28 20.89 26.67
N THR A 288 -4.32 20.67 27.99
CA THR A 288 -4.39 21.75 28.99
C THR A 288 -3.17 22.67 28.91
N ARG A 289 -1.97 22.08 28.80
CA ARG A 289 -0.72 22.83 28.63
C ARG A 289 -0.72 23.66 27.34
N ALA A 290 -1.21 23.10 26.25
CA ALA A 290 -1.30 23.75 24.95
C ALA A 290 -2.20 24.98 25.01
N LEU A 291 -3.42 24.84 25.56
CA LEU A 291 -4.36 25.96 25.72
C LEU A 291 -3.76 27.10 26.55
N ARG A 292 -3.11 26.78 27.68
CA ARG A 292 -2.44 27.78 28.53
C ARG A 292 -1.27 28.46 27.82
N ALA A 293 -0.46 27.70 27.09
CA ALA A 293 0.70 28.22 26.38
C ALA A 293 0.29 29.17 25.23
N ILE A 294 -0.77 28.81 24.48
CA ILE A 294 -1.35 29.67 23.44
C ILE A 294 -1.89 30.96 24.06
N ALA A 295 -2.69 30.84 25.12
CA ALA A 295 -3.26 32.00 25.81
C ALA A 295 -2.18 32.96 26.36
N ALA A 296 -1.10 32.40 26.93
CA ALA A 296 0.01 33.19 27.45
C ALA A 296 0.72 34.02 26.37
N LYS A 297 0.78 33.51 25.13
CA LYS A 297 1.39 34.22 23.99
C LYS A 297 0.46 35.24 23.33
N LEU A 298 -0.85 34.97 23.28
CA LEU A 298 -1.84 35.88 22.69
C LEU A 298 -2.26 37.03 23.65
N GLY A 299 -2.14 36.86 24.97
CA GLY A 299 -2.33 37.92 25.96
C GLY A 299 -3.40 37.63 27.02
N SER A 300 -3.55 38.56 27.98
CA SER A 300 -4.28 38.35 29.25
C SER A 300 -5.80 38.20 29.11
N GLY A 301 -6.40 38.68 28.02
CA GLY A 301 -7.85 38.65 27.80
C GLY A 301 -8.46 37.25 27.62
N LEU A 302 -7.64 36.25 27.25
CA LEU A 302 -8.10 34.87 27.02
C LEU A 302 -8.02 33.97 28.25
N ARG A 303 -7.21 34.34 29.26
CA ARG A 303 -6.85 33.45 30.37
C ARG A 303 -8.08 32.95 31.14
N ALA A 304 -9.00 33.84 31.51
CA ALA A 304 -10.19 33.46 32.28
C ALA A 304 -11.11 32.51 31.49
N ARG A 305 -11.26 32.76 30.18
CA ARG A 305 -12.06 31.92 29.29
C ARG A 305 -11.42 30.55 29.10
N VAL A 306 -10.11 30.50 28.88
CA VAL A 306 -9.33 29.26 28.74
C VAL A 306 -9.44 28.39 30.00
N GLU A 307 -9.27 28.97 31.19
CA GLU A 307 -9.41 28.19 32.43
C GLU A 307 -10.86 27.70 32.66
N SER A 308 -11.88 28.46 32.24
CA SER A 308 -13.26 27.97 32.27
C SER A 308 -13.45 26.77 31.36
N VAL A 309 -12.98 26.85 30.11
CA VAL A 309 -13.08 25.75 29.13
C VAL A 309 -12.32 24.51 29.63
N ILE A 310 -11.11 24.68 30.16
CA ILE A 310 -10.34 23.56 30.76
C ILE A 310 -11.15 22.89 31.86
N ARG A 311 -11.71 23.66 32.81
CA ARG A 311 -12.50 23.10 33.91
C ARG A 311 -13.71 22.32 33.39
N ASP A 312 -14.43 22.87 32.43
CA ASP A 312 -15.67 22.29 31.93
C ASP A 312 -15.38 21.01 31.10
N GLU A 313 -14.34 21.03 30.25
CA GLU A 313 -13.87 19.87 29.49
C GLU A 313 -13.28 18.77 30.38
N GLU A 314 -12.48 19.11 31.40
CA GLU A 314 -11.92 18.13 32.33
C GLU A 314 -13.03 17.46 33.17
N ALA A 315 -14.04 18.23 33.61
CA ALA A 315 -15.17 17.66 34.33
C ALA A 315 -15.97 16.67 33.47
N ALA A 316 -16.19 17.01 32.18
CA ALA A 316 -16.83 16.09 31.24
C ALA A 316 -15.96 14.85 30.96
N LEU A 317 -14.65 15.03 30.83
CA LEU A 317 -13.70 13.95 30.61
C LEU A 317 -13.67 12.97 31.79
N ASP A 318 -13.63 13.44 33.03
CA ASP A 318 -13.62 12.59 34.22
C ASP A 318 -14.86 11.69 34.30
N VAL A 319 -16.04 12.23 33.94
CA VAL A 319 -17.28 11.44 33.83
C VAL A 319 -17.14 10.39 32.71
N ALA A 320 -16.67 10.78 31.53
CA ALA A 320 -16.53 9.88 30.39
C ALA A 320 -15.53 8.74 30.64
N LEU A 321 -14.42 9.02 31.35
CA LEU A 321 -13.36 8.04 31.66
C LEU A 321 -13.72 7.08 32.80
N THR A 322 -14.80 7.35 33.56
CA THR A 322 -15.21 6.49 34.69
C THR A 322 -15.43 5.03 34.26
N GLN A 323 -15.99 4.80 33.07
CA GLN A 323 -16.20 3.45 32.52
C GLN A 323 -14.90 2.73 32.15
N TYR A 324 -13.80 3.46 31.93
CA TYR A 324 -12.49 2.93 31.55
C TYR A 324 -11.51 2.84 32.73
N ALA A 325 -12.00 2.94 33.97
CA ALA A 325 -11.17 2.88 35.18
C ALA A 325 -10.34 1.58 35.32
N HIS A 326 -10.75 0.50 34.66
CA HIS A 326 -10.05 -0.79 34.62
C HIS A 326 -8.71 -0.75 33.85
N LEU A 327 -8.45 0.32 33.08
CA LEU A 327 -7.17 0.52 32.38
C LEU A 327 -6.04 0.96 33.33
N LYS A 328 -6.38 1.46 34.52
CA LYS A 328 -5.39 1.95 35.48
C LYS A 328 -4.49 0.81 35.97
N GLY A 329 -3.18 1.04 35.94
CA GLY A 329 -2.15 0.06 36.30
C GLY A 329 -1.84 -0.96 35.20
N LYS A 330 -2.46 -0.83 34.02
CA LYS A 330 -2.07 -1.62 32.84
C LYS A 330 -0.73 -1.15 32.30
N ARG A 331 -0.02 -2.05 31.61
CA ARG A 331 1.36 -1.87 31.17
C ARG A 331 1.46 -1.88 29.65
N ALA A 332 2.00 -0.84 29.04
CA ALA A 332 2.10 -0.71 27.59
C ALA A 332 3.55 -0.66 27.10
N VAL A 333 3.81 -1.31 25.96
CA VAL A 333 5.00 -1.07 25.14
C VAL A 333 4.63 -0.13 24.01
N LEU A 334 5.39 0.95 23.84
CA LEU A 334 5.15 1.97 22.83
C LEU A 334 6.20 1.88 21.72
N TYR A 335 5.76 1.69 20.49
CA TYR A 335 6.63 1.72 19.31
C TYR A 335 6.05 2.56 18.17
N THR A 336 6.28 3.87 18.27
CA THR A 336 5.75 4.88 17.33
C THR A 336 6.84 5.54 16.49
N GLY A 337 6.43 6.33 15.48
CA GLY A 337 7.34 7.27 14.83
C GLY A 337 7.86 8.29 15.84
N GLY A 338 9.17 8.54 15.88
CA GLY A 338 9.85 9.08 17.07
C GLY A 338 9.32 10.40 17.64
N VAL A 339 8.77 11.28 16.78
CA VAL A 339 8.17 12.56 17.21
C VAL A 339 6.83 12.42 17.93
N LYS A 340 6.09 11.31 17.74
CA LYS A 340 4.80 11.05 18.40
C LYS A 340 4.93 10.30 19.74
N SER A 341 6.10 9.72 20.02
CA SER A 341 6.28 8.83 21.18
C SER A 341 5.97 9.54 22.50
N TRP A 342 6.49 10.76 22.70
CA TRP A 342 6.25 11.51 23.95
C TRP A 342 4.80 12.01 24.08
N SER A 343 4.14 12.38 22.98
CA SER A 343 2.73 12.79 22.98
C SER A 343 1.81 11.66 23.42
N ILE A 344 2.02 10.44 22.91
CA ILE A 344 1.24 9.26 23.31
C ILE A 344 1.58 8.82 24.73
N ILE A 345 2.83 8.94 25.19
CA ILE A 345 3.20 8.67 26.58
C ILE A 345 2.34 9.52 27.53
N SER A 346 2.15 10.81 27.24
CA SER A 346 1.33 11.68 28.10
C SER A 346 -0.13 11.21 28.16
N ALA A 347 -0.74 10.91 27.00
CA ALA A 347 -2.09 10.38 26.94
C ALA A 347 -2.26 9.06 27.71
N LEU A 348 -1.30 8.15 27.63
CA LEU A 348 -1.35 6.87 28.36
C LEU A 348 -1.22 7.07 29.88
N ARG A 349 -0.38 8.01 30.31
CA ARG A 349 -0.27 8.34 31.75
C ARG A 349 -1.54 9.00 32.29
N ASP A 350 -2.23 9.82 31.48
CA ASP A 350 -3.52 10.38 31.85
C ASP A 350 -4.59 9.29 32.06
N LEU A 351 -4.49 8.15 31.36
CA LEU A 351 -5.32 6.95 31.58
C LEU A 351 -4.84 6.07 32.74
N GLY A 352 -3.71 6.41 33.36
CA GLY A 352 -3.08 5.61 34.42
C GLY A 352 -2.39 4.34 33.91
N ILE A 353 -1.97 4.30 32.65
CA ILE A 353 -1.23 3.18 32.04
C ILE A 353 0.28 3.41 32.20
N ASP A 354 0.98 2.40 32.70
CA ASP A 354 2.43 2.41 32.91
C ASP A 354 3.18 2.05 31.63
N ILE A 355 4.25 2.78 31.33
CA ILE A 355 5.07 2.54 30.14
C ILE A 355 6.23 1.61 30.48
N VAL A 356 6.26 0.45 29.82
CA VAL A 356 7.27 -0.60 30.03
C VAL A 356 8.50 -0.40 29.16
N ALA A 357 8.29 0.03 27.93
CA ALA A 357 9.37 0.28 26.98
C ALA A 357 8.91 1.25 25.89
N VAL A 358 9.84 2.07 25.40
CA VAL A 358 9.61 3.00 24.30
C VAL A 358 10.68 2.83 23.24
N GLY A 359 10.25 2.55 22.01
CA GLY A 359 11.16 2.49 20.87
C GLY A 359 11.70 3.87 20.49
N THR A 360 13.02 4.05 20.50
CA THR A 360 13.68 5.35 20.24
C THR A 360 14.42 5.44 18.91
N LYS A 361 14.46 4.36 18.12
CA LYS A 361 15.16 4.29 16.82
C LYS A 361 14.84 5.45 15.86
N LYS A 362 13.66 6.05 16.01
CA LYS A 362 13.12 7.11 15.14
C LYS A 362 13.13 8.49 15.82
N SER A 363 13.55 8.56 17.08
CA SER A 363 13.50 9.73 17.93
C SER A 363 14.78 10.57 17.78
N THR A 364 14.64 11.87 17.92
CA THR A 364 15.79 12.78 18.04
C THR A 364 16.32 12.79 19.47
N PHE A 365 17.52 13.32 19.68
CA PHE A 365 18.09 13.44 21.03
C PHE A 365 17.17 14.25 21.98
N GLU A 366 16.54 15.31 21.47
CA GLU A 366 15.62 16.12 22.27
C GLU A 366 14.29 15.40 22.53
N ASP A 367 13.83 14.54 21.61
CA ASP A 367 12.68 13.67 21.87
C ASP A 367 13.02 12.69 23.00
N GLU A 368 14.24 12.13 23.01
CA GLU A 368 14.72 11.29 24.12
C GLU A 368 14.78 12.07 25.44
N GLU A 369 15.23 13.32 25.43
CA GLU A 369 15.19 14.18 26.62
C GLU A 369 13.76 14.49 27.08
N LYS A 370 12.82 14.79 26.17
CA LYS A 370 11.40 14.95 26.50
C LYS A 370 10.81 13.67 27.09
N MET A 371 11.14 12.51 26.53
CA MET A 371 10.73 11.20 27.06
C MET A 371 11.30 10.94 28.46
N LYS A 372 12.57 11.25 28.71
CA LYS A 372 13.19 11.18 30.05
C LYS A 372 12.56 12.19 31.03
N GLY A 373 12.18 13.37 30.56
CA GLY A 373 11.45 14.34 31.37
C GLY A 373 10.07 13.82 31.81
N LEU A 374 9.38 13.06 30.96
CA LEU A 374 8.09 12.45 31.29
C LEU A 374 8.24 11.18 32.15
N LEU A 375 9.14 10.27 31.77
CA LEU A 375 9.26 8.93 32.38
C LEU A 375 10.27 8.84 33.53
N GLY A 376 11.11 9.85 33.72
CA GLY A 376 12.24 9.84 34.66
C GLY A 376 13.58 9.54 33.98
N ALA A 377 14.69 9.68 34.72
CA ALA A 377 16.04 9.49 34.20
C ALA A 377 16.29 8.04 33.71
N ASP A 378 15.64 7.07 34.33
CA ASP A 378 15.73 5.63 34.03
C ASP A 378 14.65 5.18 33.01
N ALA A 379 14.23 6.07 32.12
CA ALA A 379 13.23 5.76 31.09
C ALA A 379 13.62 4.51 30.28
N PRO A 380 12.71 3.54 30.08
CA PRO A 380 13.00 2.28 29.40
C PRO A 380 13.06 2.46 27.87
N LEU A 381 14.10 3.13 27.40
CA LEU A 381 14.32 3.44 25.98
C LEU A 381 14.98 2.26 25.27
N VAL A 382 14.41 1.82 24.14
CA VAL A 382 14.90 0.67 23.37
C VAL A 382 15.21 1.09 21.92
N GLU A 383 16.46 0.90 21.50
CA GLU A 383 16.88 1.21 20.12
C GLU A 383 16.59 0.06 19.13
N ASP A 384 16.82 -1.19 19.54
CA ASP A 384 16.49 -2.34 18.71
C ASP A 384 15.01 -2.69 18.84
N VAL A 385 14.27 -2.43 17.78
CA VAL A 385 12.83 -2.63 17.69
C VAL A 385 12.48 -3.60 16.57
N ALA A 386 13.43 -4.48 16.21
CA ALA A 386 13.12 -5.65 15.39
C ALA A 386 11.99 -6.44 16.06
N ALA A 387 11.12 -7.07 15.26
CA ALA A 387 9.96 -7.79 15.75
C ALA A 387 10.31 -8.84 16.83
N SER A 388 11.44 -9.54 16.68
CA SER A 388 11.95 -10.50 17.66
C SER A 388 12.27 -9.85 19.00
N ASN A 389 12.93 -8.69 19.00
CA ASN A 389 13.23 -7.96 20.22
C ASN A 389 11.97 -7.33 20.82
N LEU A 390 11.05 -6.83 19.99
CA LEU A 390 9.79 -6.26 20.45
C LEU A 390 8.96 -7.30 21.24
N LEU A 391 8.84 -8.53 20.72
CA LEU A 391 8.17 -9.62 21.43
C LEU A 391 8.89 -10.00 22.73
N LYS A 392 10.22 -9.98 22.74
CA LYS A 392 11.02 -10.23 23.95
C LYS A 392 10.73 -9.18 25.02
N VAL A 393 10.78 -7.90 24.65
CA VAL A 393 10.49 -6.76 25.53
C VAL A 393 9.06 -6.83 26.08
N MET A 394 8.08 -7.21 25.27
CA MET A 394 6.70 -7.40 25.74
C MET A 394 6.58 -8.48 26.82
N ARG A 395 7.26 -9.63 26.63
CA ARG A 395 7.23 -10.76 27.58
C ARG A 395 7.99 -10.46 28.86
N GLU A 396 9.25 -10.05 28.75
CA GLU A 396 10.10 -9.75 29.93
C GLU A 396 9.54 -8.57 30.73
N GLY A 397 8.93 -7.63 30.02
CA GLY A 397 8.26 -6.48 30.58
C GLY A 397 6.86 -6.75 31.13
N ASN A 398 6.30 -7.97 31.04
CA ASN A 398 4.90 -8.29 31.37
C ASN A 398 3.92 -7.19 30.89
N ALA A 399 4.03 -6.80 29.62
CA ALA A 399 3.19 -5.78 29.03
C ALA A 399 1.78 -6.34 28.74
N ASP A 400 0.75 -5.58 29.10
CA ASP A 400 -0.64 -5.90 28.77
C ASP A 400 -0.98 -5.58 27.30
N MET A 401 -0.24 -4.67 26.65
CA MET A 401 -0.57 -4.22 25.29
C MET A 401 0.63 -3.67 24.51
N LEU A 402 0.53 -3.70 23.19
CA LEU A 402 1.40 -3.00 22.25
C LEU A 402 0.67 -1.82 21.61
N ILE A 403 1.26 -0.63 21.70
CA ILE A 403 0.78 0.56 21.01
C ILE A 403 1.84 0.95 19.97
N ALA A 404 1.53 0.76 18.70
CA ALA A 404 2.48 0.95 17.62
C ALA A 404 1.80 1.30 16.30
N GLY A 405 2.56 1.46 15.21
CA GLY A 405 1.97 1.62 13.88
C GLY A 405 1.53 0.29 13.25
N GLY A 406 0.61 0.35 12.27
CA GLY A 406 0.00 -0.79 11.56
C GLY A 406 0.95 -1.92 11.11
N ARG A 407 2.22 -1.64 10.81
CA ARG A 407 3.21 -2.69 10.49
C ARG A 407 3.47 -3.70 11.61
N ASN A 408 3.23 -3.35 12.86
CA ASN A 408 3.36 -4.27 14.00
C ASN A 408 2.02 -4.85 14.44
N GLN A 409 0.91 -4.47 13.79
CA GLN A 409 -0.44 -4.92 14.13
C GLN A 409 -0.52 -6.44 14.05
N TYR A 410 -0.19 -7.00 12.89
CA TYR A 410 -0.29 -8.43 12.66
C TYR A 410 0.71 -9.23 13.51
N LEU A 411 1.86 -8.63 13.84
CA LEU A 411 2.81 -9.22 14.79
C LEU A 411 2.20 -9.38 16.19
N ALA A 412 1.60 -8.31 16.74
CA ALA A 412 1.01 -8.34 18.06
C ALA A 412 -0.21 -9.25 18.12
N MET A 413 -1.12 -9.11 17.17
CA MET A 413 -2.38 -9.86 17.14
C MET A 413 -2.13 -11.37 17.06
N LYS A 414 -1.18 -11.82 16.24
CA LYS A 414 -0.83 -13.25 16.11
C LYS A 414 -0.15 -13.84 17.34
N LYS A 415 0.51 -13.01 18.14
CA LYS A 415 1.13 -13.43 19.40
C LYS A 415 0.20 -13.24 20.61
N GLY A 416 -1.07 -12.90 20.37
CA GLY A 416 -2.09 -12.78 21.41
C GLY A 416 -1.98 -11.50 22.24
N PHE A 417 -1.27 -10.49 21.76
CA PHE A 417 -1.13 -9.22 22.46
C PHE A 417 -2.19 -8.20 21.99
N PRO A 418 -2.94 -7.57 22.91
CA PRO A 418 -3.73 -6.38 22.62
C PRO A 418 -2.92 -5.34 21.85
N PHE A 419 -3.51 -4.83 20.78
CA PHE A 419 -2.89 -3.88 19.87
C PHE A 419 -3.77 -2.66 19.65
N VAL A 420 -3.16 -1.48 19.59
CA VAL A 420 -3.80 -0.22 19.16
C VAL A 420 -2.91 0.50 18.16
N ASP A 421 -3.45 0.82 16.99
CA ASP A 421 -2.75 1.63 15.99
C ASP A 421 -2.85 3.12 16.32
N VAL A 422 -1.71 3.79 16.41
CA VAL A 422 -1.58 5.24 16.68
C VAL A 422 -0.88 6.00 15.54
N ASN A 423 -0.62 5.33 14.41
CA ASN A 423 0.06 5.93 13.27
C ASN A 423 -0.93 6.57 12.27
N GLN A 424 -0.42 6.95 11.10
CA GLN A 424 -1.14 7.66 10.02
C GLN A 424 -2.22 6.84 9.29
N GLU A 425 -2.32 5.54 9.58
CA GLU A 425 -3.24 4.61 8.91
C GLU A 425 -4.49 4.31 9.74
N ARG A 426 -4.54 4.82 10.98
CA ARG A 426 -5.66 4.60 11.89
C ARG A 426 -6.93 5.29 11.38
N HIS A 427 -8.08 4.77 11.82
CA HIS A 427 -9.41 5.27 11.44
C HIS A 427 -10.08 6.13 12.52
N ILE A 428 -9.46 6.23 13.71
CA ILE A 428 -10.06 6.92 14.87
C ILE A 428 -9.14 8.04 15.35
N ALA A 429 -9.74 9.20 15.59
CA ALA A 429 -9.07 10.38 16.15
C ALA A 429 -8.79 10.22 17.65
N TYR A 430 -7.59 10.62 18.08
CA TYR A 430 -7.12 10.53 19.47
C TYR A 430 -6.68 11.88 20.06
N ALA A 431 -6.70 12.96 19.30
CA ALA A 431 -6.36 14.28 19.80
C ALA A 431 -7.49 14.96 20.60
N GLY A 432 -7.12 15.83 21.54
CA GLY A 432 -8.03 16.55 22.43
C GLY A 432 -8.59 15.68 23.58
N TYR A 433 -9.44 16.27 24.42
CA TYR A 433 -10.06 15.58 25.54
C TYR A 433 -10.93 14.41 25.08
N ARG A 434 -11.78 14.63 24.07
CA ARG A 434 -12.60 13.56 23.47
C ARG A 434 -11.75 12.47 22.80
N GLY A 435 -10.63 12.84 22.18
CA GLY A 435 -9.70 11.88 21.61
C GLY A 435 -9.07 10.95 22.65
N LEU A 436 -8.85 11.43 23.88
CA LEU A 436 -8.40 10.58 24.99
C LEU A 436 -9.44 9.52 25.35
N VAL A 437 -10.74 9.86 25.31
CA VAL A 437 -11.84 8.91 25.51
C VAL A 437 -11.84 7.85 24.40
N ASN A 438 -11.70 8.27 23.14
CA ASN A 438 -11.62 7.35 22.01
C ASN A 438 -10.41 6.40 22.15
N LEU A 439 -9.27 6.90 22.60
CA LEU A 439 -8.08 6.08 22.85
C LEU A 439 -8.33 5.06 23.97
N ALA A 440 -8.96 5.48 25.07
CA ALA A 440 -9.33 4.60 26.18
C ALA A 440 -10.29 3.49 25.72
N GLU A 441 -11.28 3.84 24.90
CA GLU A 441 -12.22 2.88 24.31
C GLU A 441 -11.50 1.85 23.44
N GLN A 442 -10.61 2.29 22.54
CA GLN A 442 -9.85 1.38 21.67
C GLN A 442 -8.93 0.45 22.46
N ILE A 443 -8.25 0.97 23.49
CA ILE A 443 -7.43 0.15 24.39
C ILE A 443 -8.31 -0.87 25.13
N SER A 444 -9.42 -0.42 25.70
CA SER A 444 -10.35 -1.27 26.45
C SER A 444 -10.91 -2.40 25.59
N ASN A 445 -11.43 -2.07 24.41
CA ASN A 445 -11.95 -3.05 23.44
C ASN A 445 -10.89 -4.09 23.06
N SER A 446 -9.65 -3.65 22.81
CA SER A 446 -8.54 -4.52 22.47
C SER A 446 -8.19 -5.47 23.63
N VAL A 447 -8.02 -4.93 24.85
CA VAL A 447 -7.71 -5.73 26.04
C VAL A 447 -8.82 -6.74 26.36
N GLU A 448 -10.08 -6.32 26.31
CA GLU A 448 -11.23 -7.20 26.56
C GLU A 448 -11.32 -8.34 25.54
N PHE A 449 -11.11 -8.04 24.25
CA PHE A 449 -11.13 -9.04 23.19
C PHE A 449 -10.14 -10.18 23.48
N PHE A 450 -8.87 -9.86 23.75
CA PHE A 450 -7.86 -10.88 24.02
C PHE A 450 -8.06 -11.59 25.37
N ALA A 451 -8.63 -10.91 26.38
CA ALA A 451 -8.94 -11.54 27.67
C ALA A 451 -10.04 -12.62 27.55
N ARG A 452 -11.05 -12.40 26.69
CA ARG A 452 -12.11 -13.37 26.40
C ARG A 452 -11.54 -14.61 25.69
N THR A 453 -10.72 -14.40 24.66
CA THR A 453 -10.08 -15.49 23.90
C THR A 453 -9.19 -16.36 24.79
N ALA A 454 -8.37 -15.74 25.65
CA ALA A 454 -7.53 -16.48 26.60
C ALA A 454 -8.35 -17.35 27.55
N SER A 455 -9.50 -16.84 28.00
CA SER A 455 -10.41 -17.57 28.89
C SER A 455 -11.08 -18.77 28.18
N GLU A 456 -11.45 -18.62 26.91
CA GLU A 456 -12.03 -19.69 26.09
C GLU A 456 -11.01 -20.77 25.68
N GLU A 457 -9.76 -20.40 25.37
CA GLU A 457 -8.67 -21.36 25.09
C GLU A 457 -8.32 -22.20 26.33
N LEU A 458 -8.35 -21.59 27.53
CA LEU A 458 -8.20 -22.30 28.80
C LEU A 458 -9.37 -23.29 29.06
N LEU A 459 -10.60 -22.92 28.68
CA LEU A 459 -11.77 -23.78 28.81
C LEU A 459 -11.80 -24.92 27.77
N THR A 460 -11.34 -24.67 26.55
CA THR A 460 -11.27 -25.69 25.47
C THR A 460 -10.09 -26.64 25.64
N SER A 461 -8.92 -26.16 26.10
CA SER A 461 -7.79 -27.03 26.47
C SER A 461 -8.11 -27.93 27.68
N ALA A 462 -8.97 -27.48 28.60
CA ALA A 462 -9.52 -28.32 29.67
C ALA A 462 -10.53 -29.36 29.16
N ARG A 463 -11.32 -29.04 28.13
CA ARG A 463 -12.30 -29.96 27.51
C ARG A 463 -11.66 -30.98 26.56
N HIS A 464 -10.59 -30.62 25.84
CA HIS A 464 -9.88 -31.55 24.94
C HIS A 464 -9.07 -32.63 25.68
N LYS A 465 -8.79 -32.46 26.98
CA LYS A 465 -8.30 -33.56 27.82
C LYS A 465 -9.37 -34.60 28.19
N HIS A 466 -10.66 -34.34 27.92
CA HIS A 466 -11.76 -35.19 28.37
C HIS A 466 -12.49 -35.97 27.27
N LEU A 467 -12.11 -35.83 25.99
CA LEU A 467 -12.78 -36.46 24.85
C LEU A 467 -11.83 -37.26 23.92
N ALA A 468 -10.68 -37.72 24.45
CA ALA A 468 -9.86 -38.74 23.81
C ALA A 468 -10.29 -40.13 24.27
N GLY A 469 -11.43 -40.59 23.76
CA GLY A 469 -11.86 -41.96 23.96
C GLY A 469 -13.32 -42.12 23.63
N HIS A 470 -13.61 -42.63 22.43
CA HIS A 470 -14.63 -43.64 22.13
C HIS A 470 -14.63 -43.86 20.62
N GLY A 471 -13.94 -44.92 20.19
CA GLY A 471 -14.03 -45.42 18.82
C GLY A 471 -15.17 -46.43 18.69
N ARG A 472 -15.80 -46.47 17.50
CA ARG A 472 -16.49 -47.60 16.82
C ARG A 472 -17.41 -47.05 15.69
N PRO A 473 -17.91 -47.88 14.75
CA PRO A 473 -17.23 -48.83 13.87
C PRO A 473 -17.63 -48.64 12.38
N ARG A 474 -16.89 -49.29 11.48
CA ARG A 474 -17.14 -49.36 10.03
C ARG A 474 -18.45 -50.09 9.68
N GLY A 475 -19.26 -49.49 8.81
CA GLY A 475 -20.38 -50.13 8.10
C GLY A 475 -20.12 -50.23 6.58
N LYS A 476 -20.28 -51.45 6.04
CA LYS A 476 -20.25 -51.79 4.60
C LYS A 476 -21.61 -51.51 3.95
N GLN A 477 -21.62 -51.13 2.67
CA GLN A 477 -22.61 -51.42 1.60
C GLN A 477 -22.53 -50.32 0.53
N ARG A 478 -22.82 -50.47 -0.76
CA ARG A 478 -22.93 -51.58 -1.72
C ARG A 478 -22.92 -50.87 -3.08
N SER A 479 -22.29 -51.47 -4.08
CA SER A 479 -22.25 -51.02 -5.47
C SER A 479 -23.55 -51.36 -6.20
N THR A 480 -24.09 -50.44 -7.01
CA THR A 480 -24.92 -50.72 -8.19
C THR A 480 -24.72 -49.61 -9.21
N GLY A 481 -24.38 -49.99 -10.45
CA GLY A 481 -24.14 -49.08 -11.58
C GLY A 481 -25.35 -48.91 -12.51
N LEU A 482 -25.02 -48.49 -13.74
CA LEU A 482 -25.84 -48.13 -14.93
C LEU A 482 -26.02 -46.60 -15.07
N GLN A 483 -25.89 -45.95 -16.23
CA GLN A 483 -25.40 -46.28 -17.58
C GLN A 483 -25.36 -44.95 -18.38
N HIS A 484 -24.45 -44.84 -19.35
CA HIS A 484 -24.27 -43.69 -20.25
C HIS A 484 -25.44 -43.41 -21.19
N SER A 485 -25.59 -42.14 -21.59
CA SER A 485 -25.95 -41.79 -22.98
C SER A 485 -25.43 -40.40 -23.38
N ASN A 486 -24.66 -40.39 -24.47
CA ASN A 486 -24.09 -39.24 -25.19
C ASN A 486 -25.16 -38.37 -25.88
N ILE A 487 -24.94 -37.05 -25.96
CA ILE A 487 -25.30 -36.23 -27.13
C ILE A 487 -24.22 -35.17 -27.37
N MET A 488 -23.85 -35.02 -28.65
CA MET A 488 -22.78 -34.22 -29.24
C MET A 488 -23.07 -32.70 -29.37
N ARG A 489 -21.95 -31.94 -29.31
CA ARG A 489 -21.51 -30.73 -30.07
C ARG A 489 -22.52 -29.84 -30.83
N ALA A 490 -22.39 -28.53 -30.60
CA ALA A 490 -22.43 -27.43 -31.58
C ALA A 490 -21.68 -26.22 -30.98
N THR A 491 -20.42 -25.98 -31.37
CA THR A 491 -19.89 -24.91 -32.26
C THR A 491 -19.96 -23.48 -31.73
N ASP A 492 -18.76 -22.99 -31.42
CA ASP A 492 -18.18 -21.65 -31.47
C ASP A 492 -18.98 -20.55 -32.19
N ASP A 493 -19.09 -19.40 -31.51
CA ASP A 493 -19.04 -18.04 -32.08
C ASP A 493 -18.90 -17.05 -30.91
N ALA A 494 -17.68 -16.86 -30.41
CA ALA A 494 -17.40 -15.82 -29.41
C ALA A 494 -17.08 -14.50 -30.12
N GLN A 495 -17.88 -13.46 -29.84
CA GLN A 495 -17.63 -12.08 -30.26
C GLN A 495 -16.29 -11.59 -29.70
N ALA A 496 -15.24 -11.59 -30.53
CA ALA A 496 -14.04 -10.83 -30.25
C ALA A 496 -14.34 -9.33 -30.41
N GLY A 497 -14.37 -8.61 -29.29
CA GLY A 497 -14.55 -7.16 -29.26
C GLY A 497 -13.39 -6.42 -29.92
N LYS A 498 -13.56 -5.12 -30.18
CA LYS A 498 -12.53 -4.30 -30.82
C LYS A 498 -11.48 -3.92 -29.79
N THR A 499 -10.28 -4.49 -29.88
CA THR A 499 -9.11 -4.01 -29.15
C THR A 499 -8.63 -2.69 -29.76
N ARG A 500 -8.67 -1.59 -29.00
CA ARG A 500 -8.14 -0.30 -29.45
C ARG A 500 -7.03 0.15 -28.51
N ALA A 501 -5.78 0.07 -28.97
CA ALA A 501 -4.68 0.75 -28.32
C ALA A 501 -4.86 2.26 -28.55
N GLN A 502 -5.38 2.98 -27.55
CA GLN A 502 -5.30 4.44 -27.53
C GLN A 502 -3.87 4.85 -27.13
N PRO A 503 -3.33 5.98 -27.65
CA PRO A 503 -2.07 6.51 -27.15
C PRO A 503 -2.20 6.77 -25.65
N ALA A 504 -1.19 6.35 -24.88
CA ALA A 504 -1.19 6.55 -23.44
C ALA A 504 -1.33 8.06 -23.13
N PRO A 505 -2.21 8.45 -22.20
CA PRO A 505 -2.36 9.85 -21.83
C PRO A 505 -1.07 10.36 -21.18
N ASP A 506 -0.81 11.67 -21.31
CA ASP A 506 0.38 12.29 -20.72
C ASP A 506 0.32 12.31 -19.18
N VAL A 507 -0.89 12.21 -18.62
CA VAL A 507 -1.14 12.01 -17.19
C VAL A 507 -2.10 10.83 -16.96
N LEU A 508 -1.76 9.97 -16.00
CA LEU A 508 -2.68 9.01 -15.41
C LEU A 508 -3.27 9.61 -14.13
N ILE A 509 -4.60 9.56 -14.04
CA ILE A 509 -5.38 10.02 -12.88
C ILE A 509 -6.01 8.80 -12.22
N ASN A 510 -5.75 8.62 -10.92
CA ASN A 510 -6.12 7.43 -10.15
C ASN A 510 -5.60 6.15 -10.82
N PRO A 511 -4.26 5.97 -10.87
CA PRO A 511 -3.65 4.91 -11.66
C PRO A 511 -4.07 3.52 -11.17
N LEU A 512 -4.42 2.63 -12.11
CA LEU A 512 -4.62 1.20 -11.86
C LEU A 512 -3.28 0.44 -11.76
N LYS A 513 -2.26 0.96 -12.47
CA LYS A 513 -0.96 0.34 -12.65
C LYS A 513 -0.11 0.37 -11.37
N HIS A 514 0.55 -0.74 -11.09
CA HIS A 514 1.52 -0.90 -10.00
C HIS A 514 2.89 -1.29 -10.55
N SER A 515 3.95 -1.11 -9.74
CA SER A 515 5.31 -1.33 -10.24
C SER A 515 5.67 -2.80 -10.43
N PRO A 516 6.49 -3.14 -11.43
CA PRO A 516 7.00 -4.50 -11.61
C PRO A 516 7.79 -5.02 -10.39
N ALA A 517 8.56 -4.15 -9.73
CA ALA A 517 9.30 -4.52 -8.52
C ALA A 517 8.37 -5.02 -7.40
N LEU A 518 7.14 -4.49 -7.33
CA LEU A 518 6.14 -4.97 -6.38
C LEU A 518 5.65 -6.37 -6.74
N GLY A 519 5.35 -6.62 -8.02
CA GLY A 519 4.97 -7.95 -8.51
C GLY A 519 6.05 -8.99 -8.27
N ALA A 520 7.31 -8.65 -8.52
CA ALA A 520 8.45 -9.51 -8.19
C ALA A 520 8.54 -9.78 -6.69
N ALA A 521 8.36 -8.76 -5.85
CA ALA A 521 8.35 -8.93 -4.39
C ALA A 521 7.21 -9.86 -3.90
N ILE A 522 6.04 -9.84 -4.56
CA ILE A 522 4.94 -10.77 -4.31
C ILE A 522 5.35 -12.19 -4.67
N ALA A 523 5.88 -12.43 -5.88
CA ALA A 523 6.33 -13.76 -6.30
C ALA A 523 7.33 -14.37 -5.31
N MET A 524 8.28 -13.55 -4.82
CA MET A 524 9.25 -13.98 -3.82
C MET A 524 8.64 -14.33 -2.46
N GLN A 525 7.42 -13.88 -2.12
CA GLN A 525 6.75 -14.32 -0.90
C GLN A 525 6.31 -15.79 -0.95
N GLY A 526 6.17 -16.35 -2.15
CA GLY A 526 5.76 -17.74 -2.36
C GLY A 526 6.93 -18.70 -2.53
N ILE A 527 8.15 -18.26 -2.20
CA ILE A 527 9.36 -19.08 -2.20
C ILE A 527 9.87 -19.18 -0.76
N HIS A 528 10.15 -20.40 -0.32
CA HIS A 528 10.61 -20.66 1.04
C HIS A 528 11.97 -20.01 1.31
N SER A 529 12.11 -19.36 2.47
CA SER A 529 13.37 -18.75 2.91
C SER A 529 13.94 -17.74 1.90
N ALA A 530 13.05 -17.07 1.14
CA ALA A 530 13.43 -16.08 0.16
C ALA A 530 13.55 -14.67 0.75
N LEU A 531 14.50 -13.89 0.24
CA LEU A 531 14.66 -12.47 0.53
C LEU A 531 14.61 -11.64 -0.76
N PRO A 532 13.50 -10.92 -1.02
CA PRO A 532 13.51 -9.87 -2.04
C PRO A 532 14.21 -8.60 -1.50
N VAL A 533 15.13 -8.06 -2.29
CA VAL A 533 15.88 -6.83 -2.01
C VAL A 533 15.65 -5.85 -3.16
N ILE A 534 14.94 -4.74 -2.92
CA ILE A 534 14.82 -3.68 -3.92
C ILE A 534 16.11 -2.85 -3.93
N HIS A 535 16.84 -2.90 -5.04
CA HIS A 535 18.02 -2.08 -5.27
C HIS A 535 17.60 -0.68 -5.70
N GLY A 536 17.62 0.26 -4.75
CA GLY A 536 17.09 1.60 -4.99
C GLY A 536 17.02 2.46 -3.74
N ALA A 537 16.37 3.61 -3.88
CA ALA A 537 16.10 4.51 -2.78
C ALA A 537 15.19 3.83 -1.74
N GLN A 538 15.33 4.25 -0.48
CA GLN A 538 14.65 3.60 0.64
C GLN A 538 13.11 3.59 0.54
N GLY A 539 12.52 4.59 -0.13
CA GLY A 539 11.08 4.73 -0.29
C GLY A 539 10.42 3.56 -1.04
N CYS A 540 11.08 3.02 -2.07
CA CYS A 540 10.55 1.93 -2.88
C CYS A 540 10.26 0.68 -2.03
N GLY A 541 11.17 0.32 -1.13
CA GLY A 541 10.98 -0.79 -0.21
C GLY A 541 9.92 -0.52 0.87
N PHE A 542 9.86 0.72 1.39
CA PHE A 542 8.90 1.06 2.44
C PHE A 542 7.46 1.09 1.96
N LEU A 543 7.19 1.81 0.86
CA LEU A 543 5.84 1.99 0.31
C LEU A 543 5.29 0.63 -0.19
N GLY A 544 6.10 -0.13 -0.92
CA GLY A 544 5.74 -1.48 -1.35
C GLY A 544 5.41 -2.39 -0.16
N LYS A 545 6.24 -2.40 0.88
CA LYS A 545 5.98 -3.21 2.08
C LYS A 545 4.67 -2.84 2.78
N VAL A 546 4.35 -1.55 2.89
CA VAL A 546 3.10 -1.07 3.50
C VAL A 546 1.89 -1.59 2.71
N LEU A 547 1.91 -1.42 1.38
CA LEU A 547 0.80 -1.86 0.52
C LEU A 547 0.57 -3.37 0.59
N LEU A 548 1.64 -4.16 0.51
CA LEU A 548 1.56 -5.63 0.63
C LEU A 548 1.04 -6.06 2.01
N THR A 549 1.48 -5.39 3.08
CA THR A 549 1.02 -5.68 4.44
C THR A 549 -0.47 -5.37 4.61
N LYS A 550 -1.00 -4.31 3.95
CA LYS A 550 -2.43 -3.98 3.98
C LYS A 550 -3.27 -4.99 3.22
N HIS A 551 -2.82 -5.42 2.05
CA HIS A 551 -3.53 -6.38 1.22
C HIS A 551 -3.55 -7.78 1.86
N PHE A 552 -2.37 -8.32 2.19
CA PHE A 552 -2.28 -9.67 2.73
C PHE A 552 -2.63 -9.78 4.21
N ARG A 553 -2.57 -8.66 4.94
CA ARG A 553 -2.80 -8.62 6.38
C ARG A 553 -1.80 -9.50 7.14
N GLU A 554 -0.58 -9.55 6.63
CA GLU A 554 0.50 -10.43 7.05
C GLU A 554 1.84 -9.67 7.06
N PRO A 555 2.82 -10.08 7.88
CA PRO A 555 4.19 -9.62 7.73
C PRO A 555 4.79 -10.05 6.38
N VAL A 556 5.34 -9.08 5.66
CA VAL A 556 5.96 -9.28 4.34
C VAL A 556 7.48 -9.13 4.43
N ALA A 557 8.19 -10.10 3.83
CA ALA A 557 9.65 -10.07 3.71
C ALA A 557 10.04 -9.14 2.56
N LEU A 558 10.71 -8.04 2.85
CA LEU A 558 11.19 -7.08 1.84
C LEU A 558 12.28 -6.21 2.44
N ALA A 559 13.42 -6.14 1.76
CA ALA A 559 14.55 -5.28 2.10
C ALA A 559 14.83 -4.27 0.97
N SER A 560 15.68 -3.28 1.27
CA SER A 560 16.13 -2.28 0.30
C SER A 560 17.59 -1.93 0.56
N THR A 561 18.32 -1.61 -0.52
CA THR A 561 19.71 -1.13 -0.42
C THR A 561 19.83 0.28 0.13
N LYS A 562 18.76 1.07 0.10
CA LYS A 562 18.69 2.45 0.63
C LYS A 562 19.75 3.37 0.01
N LEU A 563 19.71 3.52 -1.31
CA LEU A 563 20.64 4.40 -2.02
C LEU A 563 20.37 5.87 -1.66
N PHE A 564 21.45 6.58 -1.29
CA PHE A 564 21.49 8.02 -1.09
C PHE A 564 22.27 8.71 -2.24
N THR A 565 22.29 10.04 -2.25
CA THR A 565 23.02 10.85 -3.25
C THR A 565 24.45 10.36 -3.46
N GLU A 566 25.17 10.01 -2.39
CA GLU A 566 26.55 9.53 -2.50
C GLU A 566 26.64 8.21 -3.28
N ASP A 567 25.70 7.27 -3.06
CA ASP A 567 25.68 5.98 -3.77
C ASP A 567 25.26 6.14 -5.25
N VAL A 568 24.44 7.16 -5.53
CA VAL A 568 24.04 7.50 -6.91
C VAL A 568 25.24 8.07 -7.67
N VAL A 569 26.05 8.92 -7.05
CA VAL A 569 27.21 9.56 -7.68
C VAL A 569 28.44 8.66 -7.72
N MET A 570 28.77 7.98 -6.62
CA MET A 570 30.04 7.26 -6.45
C MET A 570 29.96 5.77 -6.80
N GLY A 571 28.76 5.21 -6.93
CA GLY A 571 28.54 3.77 -7.13
C GLY A 571 27.73 3.14 -5.99
N SER A 572 26.91 2.14 -6.32
CA SER A 572 25.94 1.51 -5.40
C SER A 572 26.28 0.05 -5.08
N ASP A 573 27.36 -0.49 -5.66
CA ASP A 573 27.83 -1.86 -5.48
C ASP A 573 28.03 -2.21 -4.00
N ASP A 574 28.77 -1.38 -3.27
CA ASP A 574 29.10 -1.62 -1.86
C ASP A 574 27.83 -1.65 -0.98
N ALA A 575 26.85 -0.81 -1.29
CA ALA A 575 25.58 -0.78 -0.58
C ALA A 575 24.80 -2.08 -0.80
N LEU A 576 24.76 -2.59 -2.04
CA LEU A 576 24.09 -3.84 -2.37
C LEU A 576 24.80 -5.05 -1.75
N VAL A 577 26.13 -5.15 -1.88
CA VAL A 577 26.96 -6.21 -1.30
C VAL A 577 26.73 -6.27 0.21
N LYS A 578 26.87 -5.14 0.90
CA LYS A 578 26.72 -5.06 2.36
C LYS A 578 25.34 -5.51 2.84
N VAL A 579 24.27 -5.14 2.12
CA VAL A 579 22.91 -5.55 2.50
C VAL A 579 22.74 -7.05 2.32
N VAL A 580 23.10 -7.59 1.15
CA VAL A 580 22.95 -9.02 0.87
C VAL A 580 23.82 -9.85 1.80
N GLU A 581 25.11 -9.54 1.97
CA GLU A 581 26.02 -10.27 2.87
C GLU A 581 25.51 -10.23 4.31
N SER A 582 25.04 -9.06 4.80
CA SER A 582 24.48 -8.98 6.15
C SER A 582 23.26 -9.89 6.35
N PHE A 583 22.42 -10.10 5.34
CA PHE A 583 21.28 -11.03 5.44
C PHE A 583 21.72 -12.49 5.27
N VAL A 584 22.68 -12.76 4.39
CA VAL A 584 23.26 -14.09 4.21
C VAL A 584 23.90 -14.60 5.50
N GLU A 585 24.64 -13.75 6.20
CA GLU A 585 25.29 -14.07 7.47
C GLU A 585 24.30 -14.23 8.64
N LYS A 586 23.26 -13.39 8.70
CA LYS A 586 22.36 -13.35 9.87
C LYS A 586 21.14 -14.26 9.75
N ASN A 587 20.62 -14.42 8.54
CA ASN A 587 19.32 -15.04 8.30
C ASN A 587 19.41 -16.31 7.44
N HIS A 588 20.52 -16.54 6.76
CA HIS A 588 20.75 -17.73 5.93
C HIS A 588 19.62 -18.04 4.93
N PRO A 589 19.25 -17.07 4.05
CA PRO A 589 18.25 -17.30 3.02
C PRO A 589 18.68 -18.39 2.04
N GLU A 590 17.72 -19.17 1.56
CA GLU A 590 17.92 -20.10 0.44
C GLU A 590 18.02 -19.34 -0.89
N VAL A 591 17.20 -18.28 -1.04
CA VAL A 591 17.13 -17.47 -2.25
C VAL A 591 17.18 -15.99 -1.89
N VAL A 592 18.03 -15.22 -2.57
CA VAL A 592 18.01 -13.75 -2.52
C VAL A 592 17.74 -13.25 -3.93
N ALA A 593 16.66 -12.49 -4.11
CA ALA A 593 16.33 -11.85 -5.37
C ALA A 593 16.58 -10.35 -5.27
N VAL A 594 17.52 -9.85 -6.07
CA VAL A 594 17.79 -8.42 -6.21
C VAL A 594 16.88 -7.87 -7.29
N LEU A 595 15.99 -6.96 -6.91
CA LEU A 595 14.98 -6.35 -7.77
C LEU A 595 15.45 -4.95 -8.15
N SER A 596 15.71 -4.70 -9.43
CA SER A 596 16.13 -3.37 -9.90
C SER A 596 14.97 -2.37 -9.80
N SER A 597 15.22 -1.19 -9.21
CA SER A 597 14.25 -0.09 -9.22
C SER A 597 14.43 0.81 -10.44
N GLY A 598 13.51 1.74 -10.67
CA GLY A 598 13.70 2.78 -11.68
C GLY A 598 15.00 3.58 -11.46
N LEU A 599 15.42 3.82 -10.22
CA LEU A 599 16.68 4.52 -9.94
C LEU A 599 17.91 3.72 -10.39
N SER A 600 18.00 2.44 -9.99
CA SER A 600 19.17 1.61 -10.33
C SER A 600 19.23 1.28 -11.82
N ALA A 601 18.06 1.11 -12.45
CA ALA A 601 17.96 0.85 -13.88
C ALA A 601 18.41 2.05 -14.72
N VAL A 602 17.93 3.27 -14.40
CA VAL A 602 18.32 4.50 -15.15
C VAL A 602 19.79 4.85 -14.92
N LYS A 603 20.30 4.61 -13.71
CA LYS A 603 21.73 4.75 -13.42
C LYS A 603 22.60 3.77 -14.23
N GLY A 604 22.04 2.62 -14.63
CA GLY A 604 22.76 1.58 -15.36
C GLY A 604 23.63 0.70 -14.45
N ASP A 605 23.18 0.43 -13.22
CA ASP A 605 23.90 -0.44 -12.29
C ASP A 605 24.06 -1.87 -12.87
N ASP A 606 25.28 -2.38 -12.97
CA ASP A 606 25.58 -3.75 -13.43
C ASP A 606 25.33 -4.78 -12.32
N VAL A 607 24.05 -4.96 -11.98
CA VAL A 607 23.61 -5.90 -10.94
C VAL A 607 24.00 -7.34 -11.31
N ASP A 608 23.91 -7.73 -12.58
CA ASP A 608 24.28 -9.08 -13.04
C ASP A 608 25.77 -9.37 -12.86
N GLY A 609 26.64 -8.43 -13.23
CA GLY A 609 28.07 -8.53 -12.98
C GLY A 609 28.38 -8.60 -11.49
N LEU A 610 27.69 -7.80 -10.67
CA LEU A 610 27.89 -7.82 -9.22
C LEU A 610 27.45 -9.14 -8.58
N ILE A 611 26.27 -9.66 -8.93
CA ILE A 611 25.80 -10.96 -8.44
C ILE A 611 26.78 -12.07 -8.84
N ARG A 612 27.31 -12.07 -10.07
CA ARG A 612 28.35 -13.03 -10.49
C ARG A 612 29.61 -12.94 -9.62
N ARG A 613 30.06 -11.72 -9.25
CA ARG A 613 31.18 -11.50 -8.32
C ARG A 613 30.88 -11.98 -6.90
N MET A 614 29.64 -11.84 -6.43
CA MET A 614 29.24 -12.28 -5.08
C MET A 614 29.11 -13.79 -4.97
N ARG A 615 28.57 -14.44 -6.02
CA ARG A 615 28.46 -15.91 -6.09
C ARG A 615 29.83 -16.59 -5.97
N SER A 616 30.89 -16.02 -6.54
CA SER A 616 32.25 -16.59 -6.45
C SER A 616 32.86 -16.46 -5.04
N ARG A 617 32.39 -15.52 -4.21
CA ARG A 617 32.89 -15.29 -2.84
C ARG A 617 32.14 -16.08 -1.77
N ASN A 618 30.81 -16.19 -1.87
CA ASN A 618 29.97 -16.73 -0.80
C ASN A 618 29.83 -18.26 -0.75
N GLY A 619 30.31 -18.98 -1.78
CA GLY A 619 30.06 -20.41 -1.91
C GLY A 619 28.58 -20.73 -2.17
N ALA A 620 28.28 -21.87 -2.78
CA ALA A 620 26.99 -22.18 -3.41
C ALA A 620 25.77 -22.41 -2.47
N LYS A 621 25.76 -21.88 -1.24
CA LYS A 621 24.69 -22.15 -0.27
C LYS A 621 23.41 -21.34 -0.50
N THR A 622 23.52 -20.13 -1.04
CA THR A 622 22.38 -19.24 -1.31
C THR A 622 22.28 -18.97 -2.81
N ALA A 623 21.10 -19.18 -3.39
CA ALA A 623 20.82 -18.81 -4.78
C ALA A 623 20.61 -17.29 -4.87
N LEU A 624 21.46 -16.61 -5.64
CA LEU A 624 21.32 -15.18 -5.89
C LEU A 624 20.70 -14.98 -7.27
N ALA A 625 19.59 -14.27 -7.38
CA ALA A 625 18.91 -13.96 -8.64
C ALA A 625 18.85 -12.44 -8.84
N HIS A 626 19.04 -11.98 -10.07
CA HIS A 626 18.68 -10.61 -10.47
C HIS A 626 17.33 -10.66 -11.18
N VAL A 627 16.42 -9.77 -10.80
CA VAL A 627 15.17 -9.54 -11.52
C VAL A 627 15.17 -8.10 -12.00
N SER A 628 15.28 -7.92 -13.32
CA SER A 628 15.23 -6.59 -13.94
C SER A 628 13.78 -6.09 -13.97
N THR A 629 13.46 -5.21 -13.02
CA THR A 629 12.12 -4.64 -12.80
C THR A 629 12.09 -3.10 -12.90
N PRO A 630 12.58 -2.49 -13.99
CA PRO A 630 12.50 -1.04 -14.16
C PRO A 630 11.05 -0.57 -14.05
N ASP A 631 10.83 0.49 -13.27
CA ASP A 631 9.47 0.97 -12.96
C ASP A 631 8.76 1.62 -14.18
N TYR A 632 9.48 1.87 -15.27
CA TYR A 632 8.97 2.48 -16.50
C TYR A 632 8.54 1.45 -17.57
N GLU A 633 8.60 0.15 -17.28
CA GLU A 633 8.20 -0.93 -18.19
C GLU A 633 7.16 -1.87 -17.60
N GLY A 634 6.09 -2.14 -18.36
CA GLY A 634 5.07 -3.12 -17.96
C GLY A 634 4.36 -2.76 -16.66
N GLY A 635 3.98 -3.76 -15.85
CA GLY A 635 3.29 -3.57 -14.58
C GLY A 635 3.58 -4.70 -13.59
N LEU A 636 2.72 -4.82 -12.58
CA LEU A 636 2.84 -5.83 -11.53
C LEU A 636 2.95 -7.25 -12.10
N GLU A 637 2.05 -7.61 -13.00
CA GLU A 637 2.00 -8.96 -13.59
C GLU A 637 3.31 -9.35 -14.31
N ARG A 638 3.90 -8.42 -15.08
CA ARG A 638 5.18 -8.65 -15.77
C ARG A 638 6.34 -8.81 -14.80
N GLY A 639 6.39 -8.00 -13.74
CA GLY A 639 7.42 -8.11 -12.71
C GLY A 639 7.34 -9.41 -11.94
N TYR A 640 6.12 -9.88 -11.66
CA TYR A 640 5.87 -11.19 -11.06
C TYR A 640 6.39 -12.32 -11.96
N ALA A 641 6.05 -12.32 -13.25
CA ALA A 641 6.51 -13.33 -14.22
C ALA A 641 8.04 -13.39 -14.31
N LYS A 642 8.70 -12.24 -14.46
CA LYS A 642 10.17 -12.14 -14.50
C LYS A 642 10.83 -12.71 -13.24
N ALA A 643 10.23 -12.54 -12.07
CA ALA A 643 10.77 -13.10 -10.84
C ALA A 643 10.71 -14.63 -10.83
N VAL A 644 9.63 -15.21 -11.38
CA VAL A 644 9.50 -16.67 -11.54
C VAL A 644 10.58 -17.20 -12.49
N GLU A 645 10.76 -16.56 -13.65
CA GLU A 645 11.82 -16.90 -14.60
C GLU A 645 13.20 -16.85 -13.94
N ALA A 646 13.54 -15.74 -13.29
CA ALA A 646 14.84 -15.54 -12.65
C ALA A 646 15.13 -16.57 -11.53
N VAL A 647 14.10 -17.00 -10.81
CA VAL A 647 14.23 -18.04 -9.77
C VAL A 647 14.48 -19.41 -10.38
N ILE A 648 13.78 -19.76 -11.47
CA ILE A 648 14.03 -21.01 -12.23
C ILE A 648 15.47 -21.03 -12.74
N GLU A 649 15.95 -19.92 -13.30
CA GLU A 649 17.33 -19.80 -13.79
C GLU A 649 18.35 -19.91 -12.66
N ALA A 650 18.16 -19.18 -11.55
CA ALA A 650 19.07 -19.23 -10.41
C ALA A 650 19.12 -20.62 -9.77
N ALA A 651 18.00 -21.36 -9.77
CA ALA A 651 17.95 -22.75 -9.30
C ALA A 651 18.71 -23.70 -10.25
N ALA A 652 18.67 -23.44 -11.56
CA ALA A 652 19.36 -24.22 -12.58
C ALA A 652 20.90 -24.01 -12.56
N GLU A 653 21.37 -22.78 -12.35
CA GLU A 653 22.80 -22.45 -12.36
C GLU A 653 23.58 -22.97 -11.14
N ALA A 654 22.90 -23.24 -10.02
CA ALA A 654 23.53 -23.76 -8.80
C ALA A 654 23.99 -25.24 -8.91
N LEU A 655 23.91 -25.85 -10.09
CA LEU A 655 24.26 -27.23 -10.38
C LEU A 655 25.60 -27.30 -11.15
N PHE A 656 26.69 -27.55 -10.45
CA PHE A 656 27.78 -28.33 -11.01
C PHE A 656 27.59 -29.78 -10.56
N THR A 657 27.67 -30.72 -11.51
CA THR A 657 27.74 -32.19 -11.37
C THR A 657 26.43 -33.01 -11.43
N LEU A 658 26.22 -33.57 -12.62
CA LEU A 658 25.86 -34.97 -12.98
C LEU A 658 24.48 -35.60 -12.68
N ASP A 659 24.22 -36.56 -13.60
CA ASP A 659 23.22 -37.63 -13.75
C ASP A 659 21.77 -37.32 -14.14
N THR A 660 21.42 -37.89 -15.29
CA THR A 660 20.09 -38.11 -15.87
C THR A 660 19.26 -38.97 -14.93
N ALA A 661 18.69 -38.36 -13.89
CA ALA A 661 17.61 -39.00 -13.14
C ALA A 661 16.39 -39.15 -14.06
N ALA A 662 15.74 -40.31 -14.01
CA ALA A 662 14.51 -40.57 -14.76
C ALA A 662 13.41 -39.58 -14.34
N LEU A 663 12.56 -39.17 -15.30
CA LEU A 663 11.39 -38.34 -15.03
C LEU A 663 10.52 -38.98 -13.94
N ILE A 664 10.06 -38.15 -13.01
CA ILE A 664 9.09 -38.54 -11.99
C ILE A 664 7.71 -38.41 -12.62
N GLU A 665 7.22 -39.52 -13.18
CA GLU A 665 6.02 -39.58 -14.04
C GLU A 665 4.77 -38.91 -13.44
N LYS A 666 4.59 -38.95 -12.12
CA LYS A 666 3.42 -38.36 -11.43
C LYS A 666 3.64 -36.92 -10.96
N GLN A 667 4.84 -36.37 -11.09
CA GLN A 667 5.16 -35.02 -10.68
C GLN A 667 4.83 -34.03 -11.80
N VAL A 668 4.12 -32.96 -11.45
CA VAL A 668 3.68 -31.93 -12.41
C VAL A 668 4.10 -30.56 -11.89
N ASN A 669 4.71 -29.76 -12.76
CA ASN A 669 5.02 -28.37 -12.46
C ASN A 669 3.79 -27.51 -12.65
N ILE A 670 3.60 -26.52 -11.79
CA ILE A 670 2.57 -25.50 -11.93
C ILE A 670 3.24 -24.14 -11.79
N VAL A 671 3.28 -23.36 -12.87
CA VAL A 671 3.71 -21.96 -12.81
C VAL A 671 2.48 -21.06 -12.72
N ALA A 672 2.32 -20.37 -11.59
CA ALA A 672 1.05 -19.79 -11.17
C ALA A 672 1.08 -18.25 -11.16
N GLY A 673 0.14 -17.62 -11.87
CA GLY A 673 0.09 -16.18 -12.10
C GLY A 673 -0.30 -15.33 -10.88
N SER A 674 -0.02 -14.03 -10.98
CA SER A 674 -0.19 -13.06 -9.88
C SER A 674 -1.64 -12.75 -9.50
N HIS A 675 -2.61 -13.12 -10.34
CA HIS A 675 -4.03 -12.84 -10.15
C HIS A 675 -4.73 -13.78 -9.16
N LEU A 676 -4.04 -14.85 -8.74
CA LEU A 676 -4.57 -15.85 -7.82
C LEU A 676 -4.47 -15.37 -6.37
N THR A 677 -5.48 -15.68 -5.57
CA THR A 677 -5.45 -15.44 -4.13
C THR A 677 -4.66 -16.52 -3.40
N PRO A 678 -4.13 -16.28 -2.19
CA PRO A 678 -3.47 -17.31 -1.38
C PRO A 678 -4.30 -18.60 -1.22
N ALA A 679 -5.61 -18.49 -1.00
CA ALA A 679 -6.51 -19.65 -0.91
C ALA A 679 -6.60 -20.46 -2.22
N ASP A 680 -6.47 -19.81 -3.38
CA ASP A 680 -6.47 -20.50 -4.67
C ASP A 680 -5.28 -21.44 -4.83
N PHE A 681 -4.12 -21.14 -4.26
CA PHE A 681 -2.95 -22.04 -4.31
C PHE A 681 -3.21 -23.37 -3.58
N THR A 682 -3.91 -23.31 -2.44
CA THR A 682 -4.33 -24.52 -1.72
C THR A 682 -5.38 -25.29 -2.53
N GLU A 683 -6.32 -24.58 -3.16
CA GLU A 683 -7.33 -25.20 -4.01
C GLU A 683 -6.71 -25.89 -5.23
N ILE A 684 -5.73 -25.27 -5.91
CA ILE A 684 -4.99 -25.87 -7.04
C ILE A 684 -4.32 -27.16 -6.59
N ARG A 685 -3.63 -27.14 -5.45
CA ARG A 685 -2.97 -28.31 -4.88
C ARG A 685 -3.97 -29.45 -4.63
N ASP A 686 -5.08 -29.16 -3.97
CA ASP A 686 -6.16 -30.12 -3.68
C ASP A 686 -6.81 -30.70 -4.94
N ILE A 687 -6.92 -29.89 -6.01
CA ILE A 687 -7.40 -30.33 -7.32
C ILE A 687 -6.43 -31.33 -7.92
N VAL A 688 -5.16 -30.96 -8.07
CA VAL A 688 -4.17 -31.80 -8.74
C VAL A 688 -3.88 -33.09 -7.96
N GLU A 689 -3.76 -33.02 -6.64
CA GLU A 689 -3.52 -34.19 -5.78
C GLU A 689 -4.68 -35.19 -5.80
N SER A 690 -5.90 -34.74 -6.06
CA SER A 690 -7.06 -35.65 -6.15
C SER A 690 -7.02 -36.59 -7.37
N PHE A 691 -6.25 -36.24 -8.41
CA PHE A 691 -5.92 -37.13 -9.53
C PHE A 691 -4.72 -38.05 -9.19
N GLY A 692 -4.12 -37.90 -8.00
CA GLY A 692 -2.94 -38.61 -7.53
C GLY A 692 -1.66 -38.23 -8.28
N LEU A 693 -1.62 -37.00 -8.76
CA LEU A 693 -0.43 -36.29 -9.23
C LEU A 693 0.21 -35.56 -8.03
N SER A 694 1.49 -35.23 -8.14
CA SER A 694 2.25 -34.50 -7.13
C SER A 694 2.63 -33.11 -7.68
N PRO A 695 1.91 -32.04 -7.32
CA PRO A 695 2.17 -30.71 -7.85
C PRO A 695 3.35 -30.01 -7.15
N ILE A 696 4.26 -29.46 -7.95
CA ILE A 696 5.21 -28.41 -7.52
C ILE A 696 4.69 -27.08 -8.06
N ILE A 697 4.18 -26.23 -7.18
CA ILE A 697 3.63 -24.92 -7.54
C ILE A 697 4.72 -23.88 -7.35
N LEU A 698 4.98 -23.03 -8.35
CA LEU A 698 5.98 -21.96 -8.33
C LEU A 698 5.38 -20.65 -8.87
N PRO A 699 5.39 -19.56 -8.07
CA PRO A 699 5.58 -19.54 -6.62
C PRO A 699 4.31 -20.03 -5.91
N ASP A 700 4.41 -20.43 -4.65
CA ASP A 700 3.25 -20.87 -3.84
C ASP A 700 2.93 -19.85 -2.75
N LEU A 701 1.91 -19.02 -2.96
CA LEU A 701 1.51 -17.97 -2.03
C LEU A 701 0.55 -18.45 -0.92
N ALA A 702 0.26 -19.74 -0.81
CA ALA A 702 -0.73 -20.27 0.14
C ALA A 702 -0.50 -19.81 1.59
N ALA A 703 0.77 -19.64 1.99
CA ALA A 703 1.12 -19.21 3.35
C ALA A 703 0.65 -17.79 3.73
N LEU A 704 0.18 -16.98 2.76
CA LEU A 704 -0.34 -15.63 2.99
C LEU A 704 -1.86 -15.61 3.30
N ASP A 705 -2.48 -16.77 3.52
CA ASP A 705 -3.90 -16.94 3.86
C ASP A 705 -4.24 -16.63 5.34
N GLY A 706 -3.24 -16.39 6.18
CA GLY A 706 -3.40 -16.31 7.64
C GLY A 706 -2.52 -17.30 8.41
N SER A 707 -2.05 -18.36 7.75
CA SER A 707 -1.42 -19.53 8.39
C SER A 707 -0.03 -19.26 8.99
N ARG A 708 0.68 -18.22 8.56
CA ARG A 708 2.00 -17.83 9.10
C ARG A 708 1.93 -17.57 10.61
N GLN A 709 2.56 -18.41 11.43
CA GLN A 709 2.55 -18.22 12.89
C GLN A 709 3.70 -17.36 13.42
N ASP A 710 4.83 -17.33 12.70
CA ASP A 710 6.06 -16.69 13.14
C ASP A 710 6.50 -15.54 12.26
N PHE A 711 7.15 -14.57 12.89
CA PHE A 711 7.76 -13.45 12.18
C PHE A 711 9.16 -13.86 11.72
N SER A 712 9.42 -13.70 10.42
CA SER A 712 10.73 -13.87 9.83
C SER A 712 11.10 -12.65 8.99
N ALA A 713 12.41 -12.39 8.89
CA ALA A 713 12.93 -11.44 7.91
C ALA A 713 12.84 -11.98 6.47
N LEU A 714 12.66 -13.29 6.34
CA LEU A 714 12.54 -14.04 5.09
C LEU A 714 11.09 -14.45 4.85
N ALA A 715 10.76 -14.74 3.59
CA ALA A 715 9.48 -15.35 3.24
C ALA A 715 9.32 -16.71 3.96
N THR A 716 8.12 -16.98 4.46
CA THR A 716 7.79 -18.19 5.22
C THR A 716 6.67 -18.96 4.50
N GLY A 717 6.81 -20.29 4.48
CA GLY A 717 6.03 -21.15 3.58
C GLY A 717 6.49 -21.04 2.13
N GLY A 718 5.67 -21.50 1.19
CA GLY A 718 5.98 -21.47 -0.24
C GLY A 718 6.93 -22.58 -0.71
N THR A 719 7.31 -22.53 -1.98
CA THR A 719 8.11 -23.54 -2.68
C THR A 719 9.57 -23.50 -2.23
N THR A 720 10.13 -24.63 -1.84
CA THR A 720 11.54 -24.75 -1.43
C THR A 720 12.49 -24.72 -2.62
N LEU A 721 13.74 -24.29 -2.41
CA LEU A 721 14.75 -24.33 -3.47
C LEU A 721 14.99 -25.75 -3.99
N LEU A 722 14.83 -26.76 -3.12
CA LEU A 722 14.92 -28.17 -3.49
C LEU A 722 13.79 -28.59 -4.43
N GLU A 723 12.55 -28.20 -4.13
CA GLU A 723 11.41 -28.48 -5.01
C GLU A 723 11.58 -27.78 -6.36
N ILE A 724 12.00 -26.51 -6.38
CA ILE A 724 12.26 -25.76 -7.62
C ILE A 724 13.32 -26.49 -8.46
N ARG A 725 14.40 -26.98 -7.83
CA ARG A 725 15.42 -27.79 -8.54
C ARG A 725 14.86 -29.11 -9.06
N SER A 726 13.88 -29.70 -8.38
CA SER A 726 13.25 -30.95 -8.81
C SER A 726 12.23 -30.77 -9.94
N MET A 727 11.84 -29.53 -10.27
CA MET A 727 10.92 -29.25 -11.39
C MET A 727 11.43 -29.78 -12.74
N ARG A 728 12.76 -29.87 -12.92
CA ARG A 728 13.38 -30.46 -14.12
C ARG A 728 13.08 -31.95 -14.32
N LEU A 729 12.58 -32.62 -13.28
CA LEU A 729 12.25 -34.05 -13.28
C LEU A 729 10.75 -34.29 -13.48
N SER A 730 9.93 -33.25 -13.57
CA SER A 730 8.49 -33.38 -13.73
C SER A 730 8.12 -33.84 -15.13
N GLY A 731 7.03 -34.62 -15.24
CA GLY A 731 6.54 -35.12 -16.53
C GLY A 731 5.83 -34.08 -17.39
N PHE A 732 5.32 -33.01 -16.79
CA PHE A 732 4.55 -31.97 -17.50
C PHE A 732 4.52 -30.65 -16.73
N THR A 733 4.26 -29.54 -17.43
CA THR A 733 4.10 -28.20 -16.84
C THR A 733 2.74 -27.59 -17.16
N LEU A 734 2.02 -27.12 -16.14
CA LEU A 734 0.78 -26.34 -16.26
C LEU A 734 1.11 -24.87 -15.98
N ALA A 735 0.84 -23.99 -16.93
CA ALA A 735 0.97 -22.55 -16.74
C ALA A 735 -0.41 -21.93 -16.53
N ILE A 736 -0.62 -21.27 -15.39
CA ILE A 736 -1.90 -20.64 -15.04
C ILE A 736 -1.75 -19.13 -15.17
N GLY A 737 -2.47 -18.55 -16.13
CA GLY A 737 -2.31 -17.18 -16.60
C GLY A 737 -1.40 -17.09 -17.81
N ALA A 738 -1.75 -16.25 -18.80
CA ALA A 738 -0.94 -16.07 -20.00
C ALA A 738 0.41 -15.43 -19.66
N SER A 739 0.48 -14.64 -18.59
CA SER A 739 1.72 -14.06 -18.08
C SER A 739 2.77 -15.09 -17.67
N MET A 740 2.37 -16.33 -17.35
CA MET A 740 3.28 -17.42 -16.93
C MET A 740 3.83 -18.23 -18.10
N ARG A 741 3.41 -17.96 -19.34
CA ARG A 741 3.93 -18.63 -20.54
C ARG A 741 5.48 -18.59 -20.63
N PRO A 742 6.16 -17.44 -20.44
CA PRO A 742 7.62 -17.39 -20.54
C PRO A 742 8.32 -18.34 -19.55
N ALA A 743 7.81 -18.48 -18.33
CA ALA A 743 8.35 -19.40 -17.34
C ALA A 743 8.16 -20.88 -17.75
N ALA A 744 7.06 -21.21 -18.43
CA ALA A 744 6.83 -22.55 -18.96
C ALA A 744 7.69 -22.85 -20.18
N GLU A 745 7.85 -21.89 -21.09
CA GLU A 745 8.76 -21.95 -22.24
C GLU A 745 10.21 -22.14 -21.76
N LEU A 746 10.63 -21.44 -20.70
CA LEU A 746 11.94 -21.62 -20.08
C LEU A 746 12.19 -23.07 -19.61
N LEU A 747 11.19 -23.70 -18.99
CA LEU A 747 11.27 -25.11 -18.55
C LEU A 747 11.30 -26.07 -19.75
N HIS A 748 10.56 -25.76 -20.81
CA HIS A 748 10.57 -26.52 -22.05
C HIS A 748 11.93 -26.45 -22.75
N ASP A 749 12.44 -25.23 -22.98
CA ASP A 749 13.67 -25.00 -23.73
C ASP A 749 14.90 -25.57 -23.01
N ARG A 750 14.93 -25.51 -21.67
CA ARG A 750 16.07 -26.01 -20.88
C ARG A 750 15.99 -27.49 -20.55
N PHE A 751 14.80 -28.05 -20.33
CA PHE A 751 14.63 -29.41 -19.79
C PHE A 751 13.79 -30.34 -20.66
N GLY A 752 13.21 -29.85 -21.76
CA GLY A 752 12.38 -30.65 -22.67
C GLY A 752 11.01 -31.04 -22.09
N ILE A 753 10.51 -30.30 -21.10
CA ILE A 753 9.23 -30.59 -20.46
C ILE A 753 8.11 -29.91 -21.25
N ASP A 754 7.14 -30.70 -21.74
CA ASP A 754 5.97 -30.16 -22.41
C ASP A 754 5.09 -29.37 -21.44
N PHE A 755 4.36 -28.39 -21.98
CA PHE A 755 3.51 -27.53 -21.18
C PHE A 755 2.19 -27.18 -21.84
N LYS A 756 1.21 -26.81 -21.00
CA LYS A 756 -0.06 -26.23 -21.43
C LYS A 756 -0.34 -24.96 -20.64
N VAL A 757 -0.78 -23.91 -21.35
CA VAL A 757 -1.16 -22.62 -20.76
C VAL A 757 -2.68 -22.57 -20.62
N PHE A 758 -3.15 -22.23 -19.42
CA PHE A 758 -4.55 -21.97 -19.08
C PHE A 758 -4.72 -20.47 -18.86
N GLU A 759 -5.52 -19.82 -19.69
CA GLU A 759 -5.80 -18.37 -19.56
C GLU A 759 -6.79 -18.06 -18.44
N GLY A 760 -7.55 -19.05 -18.00
CA GLY A 760 -8.43 -19.01 -16.84
C GLY A 760 -8.61 -20.40 -16.24
N ILE A 761 -8.95 -20.46 -14.96
CA ILE A 761 -9.30 -21.68 -14.22
C ILE A 761 -10.56 -21.46 -13.36
N SER A 762 -11.42 -20.56 -13.83
CA SER A 762 -12.72 -20.20 -13.24
C SER A 762 -13.77 -20.13 -14.34
N GLY A 763 -15.02 -20.44 -14.03
CA GLY A 763 -16.05 -20.71 -15.04
C GLY A 763 -16.25 -22.20 -15.24
N LEU A 764 -17.27 -22.56 -16.00
CA LEU A 764 -17.60 -23.93 -16.33
C LEU A 764 -16.61 -24.48 -17.36
N LYS A 765 -16.37 -23.75 -18.45
CA LYS A 765 -15.52 -24.23 -19.56
C LYS A 765 -14.05 -24.36 -19.18
N ASP A 766 -13.50 -23.31 -18.58
CA ASP A 766 -12.08 -23.27 -18.20
C ASP A 766 -11.75 -24.34 -17.14
N VAL A 767 -12.67 -24.61 -16.20
CA VAL A 767 -12.50 -25.66 -15.19
C VAL A 767 -12.67 -27.05 -15.81
N ASP A 768 -13.63 -27.24 -16.72
CA ASP A 768 -13.78 -28.50 -17.47
C ASP A 768 -12.46 -28.84 -18.20
N GLU A 769 -11.87 -27.87 -18.91
CA GLU A 769 -10.60 -28.05 -19.62
C GLU A 769 -9.43 -28.43 -18.70
N LEU A 770 -9.34 -27.79 -17.53
CA LEU A 770 -8.34 -28.12 -16.52
C LEU A 770 -8.49 -29.57 -16.04
N LEU A 771 -9.71 -29.97 -15.65
CA LEU A 771 -9.96 -31.31 -15.11
C LEU A 771 -9.78 -32.40 -16.18
N GLU A 772 -10.15 -32.14 -17.43
CA GLU A 772 -9.89 -33.04 -18.56
C GLU A 772 -8.39 -33.20 -18.81
N THR A 773 -7.63 -32.10 -18.75
CA THR A 773 -6.16 -32.15 -18.89
C THR A 773 -5.54 -32.98 -17.75
N LEU A 774 -5.97 -32.78 -16.50
CA LEU A 774 -5.48 -33.56 -15.36
C LEU A 774 -5.88 -35.04 -15.45
N SER A 775 -7.07 -35.33 -15.96
CA SER A 775 -7.52 -36.71 -16.24
C SER A 775 -6.63 -37.38 -17.28
N ALA A 776 -6.32 -36.67 -18.38
CA ALA A 776 -5.44 -37.15 -19.44
C ALA A 776 -4.00 -37.41 -18.92
N LEU A 777 -3.44 -36.48 -18.14
CA LEU A 777 -2.10 -36.62 -17.58
C LEU A 777 -1.98 -37.75 -16.54
N SER A 778 -3.01 -37.93 -15.71
CA SER A 778 -3.00 -38.94 -14.64
C SER A 778 -3.46 -40.33 -15.08
N GLY A 779 -4.14 -40.44 -16.22
CA GLY A 779 -4.84 -41.65 -16.65
C GLY A 779 -6.03 -42.05 -15.77
N LYS A 780 -6.46 -41.19 -14.84
CA LYS A 780 -7.59 -41.43 -13.93
C LYS A 780 -8.83 -40.66 -14.37
N PRO A 781 -10.04 -41.20 -14.12
CA PRO A 781 -11.27 -40.44 -14.35
C PRO A 781 -11.35 -39.24 -13.41
N ILE A 782 -12.12 -38.23 -13.81
CA ILE A 782 -12.43 -37.06 -12.98
C ILE A 782 -13.07 -37.54 -11.66
N PRO A 783 -12.54 -37.13 -10.48
CA PRO A 783 -13.12 -37.52 -9.20
C PRO A 783 -14.58 -37.09 -9.05
N ALA A 784 -15.43 -37.98 -8.50
CA ALA A 784 -16.87 -37.74 -8.31
C ALA A 784 -17.20 -36.46 -7.51
N LYS A 785 -16.27 -35.97 -6.67
CA LYS A 785 -16.42 -34.68 -5.97
C LYS A 785 -16.57 -33.52 -6.95
N TYR A 786 -15.86 -33.52 -8.07
CA TYR A 786 -15.89 -32.46 -9.07
C TYR A 786 -17.07 -32.59 -10.02
N GLU A 787 -17.49 -33.80 -10.37
CA GLU A 787 -18.75 -34.01 -11.10
C GLU A 787 -19.94 -33.42 -10.33
N ARG A 788 -19.97 -33.65 -9.01
CA ARG A 788 -20.96 -33.04 -8.12
C ARG A 788 -20.82 -31.52 -8.08
N GLN A 789 -19.62 -30.98 -7.90
CA GLN A 789 -19.42 -29.52 -7.86
C GLN A 789 -19.80 -28.84 -9.18
N ARG A 790 -19.50 -29.47 -10.32
CA ARG A 790 -19.92 -29.01 -11.65
C ARG A 790 -21.45 -28.94 -11.76
N GLY A 791 -22.14 -29.96 -11.27
CA GLY A 791 -23.60 -29.98 -11.19
C GLY A 791 -24.15 -28.83 -10.34
N ILE A 792 -23.55 -28.57 -9.18
CA ILE A 792 -23.93 -27.47 -8.29
C ILE A 792 -23.67 -26.10 -8.93
N LEU A 793 -22.53 -25.91 -9.61
CA LEU A 793 -22.26 -24.67 -10.35
C LEU A 793 -23.28 -24.46 -11.47
N THR A 794 -23.62 -25.52 -12.21
CA THR A 794 -24.62 -25.46 -13.29
C THR A 794 -25.99 -25.05 -12.74
N ASP A 795 -26.36 -25.56 -11.57
CA ASP A 795 -27.59 -25.18 -10.87
C ASP A 795 -27.53 -23.73 -10.38
N GLY A 796 -26.42 -23.33 -9.75
CA GLY A 796 -26.22 -21.95 -9.30
C GLY A 796 -26.20 -20.92 -10.43
N LEU A 797 -25.68 -21.28 -11.61
CA LEU A 797 -25.81 -20.45 -12.82
C LEU A 797 -27.28 -20.24 -13.20
N ARG A 798 -28.13 -21.27 -13.07
CA ARG A 798 -29.58 -21.16 -13.30
C ARG A 798 -30.25 -20.34 -12.22
N ASP A 799 -29.82 -20.41 -10.97
CA ASP A 799 -30.39 -19.57 -9.91
C ASP A 799 -30.03 -18.08 -10.10
N ALA A 800 -28.77 -17.82 -10.50
CA ALA A 800 -28.27 -16.46 -10.67
C ALA A 800 -28.70 -15.80 -12.00
N HIS A 801 -29.11 -16.57 -13.02
CA HIS A 801 -29.34 -16.03 -14.37
C HIS A 801 -30.34 -14.86 -14.39
N SER A 802 -31.42 -14.91 -13.60
CA SER A 802 -32.44 -13.86 -13.59
C SER A 802 -31.96 -12.55 -12.96
N TYR A 803 -30.86 -12.61 -12.20
CA TYR A 803 -30.27 -11.46 -11.53
C TYR A 803 -29.10 -10.85 -12.33
N LEU A 804 -28.35 -11.70 -13.04
CA LEU A 804 -27.11 -11.33 -13.74
C LEU A 804 -27.28 -11.14 -15.25
N SER A 805 -28.22 -11.86 -15.89
CA SER A 805 -28.34 -11.81 -17.35
C SER A 805 -28.74 -10.42 -17.84
N GLY A 806 -28.02 -9.92 -18.86
CA GLY A 806 -28.21 -8.60 -19.47
C GLY A 806 -27.69 -7.45 -18.61
N LYS A 807 -27.01 -7.72 -17.49
CA LYS A 807 -26.33 -6.70 -16.70
C LYS A 807 -25.06 -6.23 -17.40
N LYS A 808 -24.76 -4.94 -17.27
CA LYS A 808 -23.57 -4.33 -17.82
C LYS A 808 -22.47 -4.22 -16.77
N ALA A 809 -21.30 -4.76 -17.03
CA ALA A 809 -20.15 -4.67 -16.13
C ALA A 809 -19.02 -3.82 -16.73
N CYS A 810 -18.32 -3.11 -15.85
CA CYS A 810 -17.00 -2.54 -16.14
C CYS A 810 -15.94 -3.28 -15.34
N LEU A 811 -14.85 -3.70 -16.00
CA LEU A 811 -13.69 -4.32 -15.36
C LEU A 811 -12.53 -3.33 -15.29
N ALA A 812 -11.87 -3.22 -14.15
CA ALA A 812 -10.60 -2.50 -14.01
C ALA A 812 -9.61 -3.37 -13.21
N LEU A 813 -8.91 -4.27 -13.90
CA LEU A 813 -8.18 -5.40 -13.32
C LEU A 813 -6.83 -5.65 -14.04
N GLU A 814 -5.93 -6.39 -13.40
CA GLU A 814 -4.74 -6.92 -14.06
C GLU A 814 -5.12 -7.84 -15.24
N PRO A 815 -4.30 -7.93 -16.30
CA PRO A 815 -4.68 -8.57 -17.56
C PRO A 815 -5.18 -10.01 -17.44
N ASP A 816 -4.46 -10.91 -16.76
CA ASP A 816 -4.89 -12.30 -16.62
C ASP A 816 -6.17 -12.43 -15.77
N LEU A 817 -6.33 -11.57 -14.75
CA LEU A 817 -7.55 -11.53 -13.95
C LEU A 817 -8.75 -11.03 -14.76
N ALA A 818 -8.54 -10.04 -15.64
CA ALA A 818 -9.56 -9.52 -16.53
C ALA A 818 -10.05 -10.61 -17.50
N VAL A 819 -9.14 -11.41 -18.06
CA VAL A 819 -9.49 -12.57 -18.90
C VAL A 819 -10.35 -13.55 -18.11
N GLN A 820 -9.84 -14.06 -16.99
CA GLN A 820 -10.57 -15.04 -16.18
C GLN A 820 -11.94 -14.51 -15.74
N THR A 821 -12.01 -13.24 -15.33
CA THR A 821 -13.26 -12.63 -14.85
C THR A 821 -14.27 -12.45 -15.97
N SER A 822 -13.83 -11.94 -17.12
CA SER A 822 -14.71 -11.73 -18.28
C SER A 822 -15.33 -13.04 -18.79
N ARG A 823 -14.61 -14.16 -18.71
CA ARG A 823 -15.08 -15.48 -19.17
C ARG A 823 -16.24 -16.03 -18.35
N TRP A 824 -16.11 -16.08 -17.03
CA TRP A 824 -17.21 -16.58 -16.21
C TRP A 824 -18.39 -15.59 -16.17
N LEU A 825 -18.14 -14.28 -16.30
CA LEU A 825 -19.21 -13.29 -16.48
C LEU A 825 -20.00 -13.55 -17.76
N TYR A 826 -19.31 -13.83 -18.87
CA TYR A 826 -19.95 -14.21 -20.12
C TYR A 826 -20.84 -15.45 -19.96
N GLU A 827 -20.40 -16.47 -19.21
CA GLU A 827 -21.22 -17.65 -18.91
C GLU A 827 -22.47 -17.35 -18.08
N THR A 828 -22.45 -16.31 -17.25
CA THR A 828 -23.62 -15.83 -16.49
C THR A 828 -24.57 -14.94 -17.31
N GLY A 829 -24.16 -14.55 -18.52
CA GLY A 829 -24.90 -13.63 -19.38
C GLY A 829 -24.74 -12.15 -19.01
N VAL A 830 -23.68 -11.77 -18.28
CA VAL A 830 -23.30 -10.38 -18.01
C VAL A 830 -22.51 -9.85 -19.20
N ASP A 831 -22.90 -8.70 -19.72
CA ASP A 831 -22.20 -8.00 -20.80
C ASP A 831 -21.10 -7.10 -20.23
N VAL A 832 -19.84 -7.43 -20.52
CA VAL A 832 -18.72 -6.54 -20.19
C VAL A 832 -18.60 -5.47 -21.27
N GLU A 833 -19.04 -4.25 -20.95
CA GLU A 833 -19.03 -3.11 -21.87
C GLU A 833 -17.61 -2.55 -22.04
N LEU A 834 -16.89 -2.39 -20.92
CA LEU A 834 -15.56 -1.80 -20.87
C LEU A 834 -14.64 -2.60 -19.95
N ALA A 835 -13.47 -2.99 -20.44
CA ALA A 835 -12.38 -3.52 -19.64
C ALA A 835 -11.16 -2.60 -19.70
N VAL A 836 -10.69 -2.15 -18.54
CA VAL A 836 -9.48 -1.34 -18.39
C VAL A 836 -8.41 -2.19 -17.74
N ILE A 837 -7.23 -2.24 -18.36
CA ILE A 837 -6.06 -2.94 -17.85
C ILE A 837 -4.89 -1.95 -17.63
N PRO A 838 -3.97 -2.23 -16.71
CA PRO A 838 -2.94 -1.27 -16.31
C PRO A 838 -1.79 -1.10 -17.32
N ALA A 839 -1.53 -2.12 -18.13
CA ALA A 839 -0.45 -2.11 -19.11
C ALA A 839 -0.76 -3.08 -20.27
N PRO A 840 -0.18 -2.86 -21.47
CA PRO A 840 -0.29 -3.82 -22.55
C PRO A 840 0.27 -5.19 -22.15
N ALA A 841 -0.49 -6.26 -22.41
CA ALA A 841 -0.10 -7.63 -22.08
C ALA A 841 -0.62 -8.61 -23.15
N PRO A 842 0.04 -9.79 -23.33
CA PRO A 842 -0.39 -10.79 -24.31
C PRO A 842 -1.83 -11.29 -24.09
N SER A 843 -2.30 -11.34 -22.85
CA SER A 843 -3.66 -11.77 -22.47
C SER A 843 -4.76 -10.79 -22.89
N MET A 844 -4.44 -9.57 -23.32
CA MET A 844 -5.43 -8.54 -23.67
C MET A 844 -6.46 -9.03 -24.70
N GLY A 845 -6.04 -9.86 -25.67
CA GLY A 845 -6.93 -10.42 -26.69
C GLY A 845 -7.92 -11.46 -26.16
N GLY A 846 -7.67 -12.04 -24.98
CA GLY A 846 -8.53 -13.04 -24.35
C GLY A 846 -9.66 -12.45 -23.51
N VAL A 847 -9.69 -11.11 -23.31
CA VAL A 847 -10.71 -10.44 -22.51
C VAL A 847 -12.02 -10.34 -23.30
N LEU A 848 -13.08 -10.97 -22.78
CA LEU A 848 -14.41 -10.92 -23.39
C LEU A 848 -15.14 -9.63 -22.99
N ALA A 849 -14.80 -8.53 -23.66
CA ALA A 849 -15.43 -7.22 -23.48
C ALA A 849 -15.71 -6.55 -24.84
N LYS A 850 -16.67 -5.62 -24.90
CA LYS A 850 -16.94 -4.86 -26.13
C LYS A 850 -15.77 -3.95 -26.50
N GLU A 851 -15.19 -3.30 -25.49
CA GLU A 851 -13.98 -2.49 -25.60
C GLU A 851 -12.99 -2.83 -24.48
N THR A 852 -11.72 -3.01 -24.86
CA THR A 852 -10.60 -3.20 -23.92
C THR A 852 -9.57 -2.10 -24.16
N VAL A 853 -9.23 -1.35 -23.11
CA VAL A 853 -8.29 -0.23 -23.15
C VAL A 853 -7.22 -0.34 -22.08
N VAL A 854 -6.06 0.25 -22.35
CA VAL A 854 -5.05 0.51 -21.31
C VAL A 854 -5.33 1.89 -20.74
N GLY A 855 -5.48 2.00 -19.42
CA GLY A 855 -5.87 3.27 -18.82
C GLY A 855 -5.88 3.27 -17.29
N ASP A 856 -6.59 4.26 -16.75
CA ASP A 856 -6.69 4.53 -15.33
C ASP A 856 -8.14 4.46 -14.82
N LEU A 857 -8.33 4.61 -13.51
CA LEU A 857 -9.66 4.54 -12.89
C LEU A 857 -10.46 5.82 -13.10
N PHE A 858 -9.81 6.94 -13.41
CA PHE A 858 -10.49 8.20 -13.64
C PHE A 858 -11.13 8.28 -15.03
N SER A 859 -10.58 7.60 -16.03
CA SER A 859 -11.08 7.61 -17.39
C SER A 859 -12.28 6.67 -17.60
N LEU A 860 -12.70 5.94 -16.55
CA LEU A 860 -13.90 5.11 -16.57
C LEU A 860 -15.16 5.96 -16.73
N ASP A 861 -15.80 5.84 -17.89
CA ASP A 861 -17.07 6.47 -18.22
C ASP A 861 -17.96 5.49 -19.00
N GLY A 862 -19.27 5.59 -18.79
CA GLY A 862 -20.25 4.67 -19.37
C GLY A 862 -21.38 4.30 -18.40
N ASP A 863 -22.40 3.66 -18.95
CA ASP A 863 -23.57 3.15 -18.23
C ASP A 863 -23.35 1.69 -17.85
N PHE A 864 -23.10 1.42 -16.57
CA PHE A 864 -22.80 0.10 -16.02
C PHE A 864 -23.73 -0.20 -14.84
N ASP A 865 -24.02 -1.48 -14.59
CA ASP A 865 -24.72 -1.94 -13.38
C ASP A 865 -23.73 -2.21 -12.24
N VAL A 866 -22.45 -2.47 -12.53
CA VAL A 866 -21.43 -2.83 -11.55
C VAL A 866 -20.02 -2.48 -12.03
N LEU A 867 -19.18 -1.99 -11.12
CA LEU A 867 -17.73 -1.91 -11.31
C LEU A 867 -17.05 -3.07 -10.59
N ILE A 868 -16.19 -3.81 -11.29
CA ILE A 868 -15.34 -4.85 -10.72
C ILE A 868 -13.89 -4.37 -10.77
N ALA A 869 -13.35 -3.99 -9.63
CA ALA A 869 -12.03 -3.37 -9.51
C ALA A 869 -11.40 -3.66 -8.14
N ASN A 870 -10.16 -3.23 -7.91
CA ASN A 870 -9.51 -3.31 -6.61
C ASN A 870 -10.04 -2.23 -5.61
N SER A 871 -9.45 -2.12 -4.42
CA SER A 871 -9.87 -1.13 -3.40
C SER A 871 -9.73 0.34 -3.85
N HIS A 872 -8.90 0.62 -4.84
CA HIS A 872 -8.73 1.98 -5.39
C HIS A 872 -9.89 2.38 -6.31
N GLY A 873 -10.71 1.42 -6.77
CA GLY A 873 -11.90 1.68 -7.59
C GLY A 873 -13.06 2.32 -6.82
N GLU A 874 -12.96 2.53 -5.51
CA GLU A 874 -14.06 3.03 -4.68
C GLU A 874 -14.56 4.41 -5.09
N ASP A 875 -13.66 5.36 -5.34
CA ASP A 875 -14.03 6.71 -5.75
C ASP A 875 -14.59 6.72 -7.18
N ALA A 876 -14.10 5.85 -8.06
CA ALA A 876 -14.64 5.67 -9.41
C ALA A 876 -16.07 5.08 -9.38
N ALA A 877 -16.31 4.07 -8.53
CA ALA A 877 -17.64 3.48 -8.33
C ALA A 877 -18.64 4.53 -7.81
N LYS A 878 -18.24 5.35 -6.83
CA LYS A 878 -19.06 6.45 -6.30
C LYS A 878 -19.40 7.47 -7.39
N ARG A 879 -18.43 7.83 -8.24
CA ARG A 879 -18.63 8.77 -9.35
C ARG A 879 -19.58 8.22 -10.41
N LEU A 880 -19.46 6.94 -10.75
CA LEU A 880 -20.33 6.25 -11.70
C LEU A 880 -21.72 5.94 -11.12
N GLY A 881 -21.89 6.01 -9.80
CA GLY A 881 -23.15 5.68 -9.13
C GLY A 881 -23.45 4.18 -9.10
N VAL A 882 -22.42 3.32 -9.16
CA VAL A 882 -22.55 1.86 -9.26
C VAL A 882 -21.94 1.15 -8.04
N PRO A 883 -22.43 -0.04 -7.67
CA PRO A 883 -21.79 -0.86 -6.65
C PRO A 883 -20.39 -1.34 -7.11
N LEU A 884 -19.47 -1.48 -6.15
CA LEU A 884 -18.12 -1.99 -6.36
C LEU A 884 -17.98 -3.43 -5.87
N SER A 885 -17.64 -4.35 -6.77
CA SER A 885 -17.16 -5.69 -6.42
C SER A 885 -15.64 -5.69 -6.33
N GLN A 886 -15.10 -5.76 -5.11
CA GLN A 886 -13.65 -5.67 -4.90
C GLN A 886 -12.93 -6.99 -5.24
N THR A 887 -12.04 -6.96 -6.23
CA THR A 887 -11.19 -8.09 -6.62
C THR A 887 -9.85 -7.62 -7.20
N GLY A 888 -8.87 -8.53 -7.26
CA GLY A 888 -7.52 -8.26 -7.73
C GLY A 888 -6.62 -7.64 -6.67
N PHE A 889 -5.70 -6.78 -7.10
CA PHE A 889 -4.71 -6.17 -6.23
C PHE A 889 -4.71 -4.64 -6.39
N PRO A 890 -4.66 -3.86 -5.28
CA PRO A 890 -4.73 -4.29 -3.89
C PRO A 890 -6.18 -4.29 -3.37
N VAL A 891 -6.57 -5.31 -2.61
CA VAL A 891 -7.83 -5.35 -1.85
C VAL A 891 -7.51 -5.29 -0.36
N TYR A 892 -7.75 -4.14 0.27
CA TYR A 892 -7.51 -3.92 1.71
C TYR A 892 -8.69 -3.30 2.44
N LYS A 893 -9.68 -2.74 1.72
CA LYS A 893 -10.93 -2.20 2.28
C LYS A 893 -11.97 -3.29 2.60
N GLN A 894 -11.73 -4.53 2.16
CA GLN A 894 -12.55 -5.72 2.48
C GLN A 894 -11.75 -6.74 3.30
N LEU A 895 -12.41 -7.38 4.28
CA LEU A 895 -11.84 -8.50 5.06
C LEU A 895 -11.98 -9.82 4.28
N GLY A 896 -11.04 -10.75 4.48
CA GLY A 896 -11.13 -12.12 3.95
C GLY A 896 -10.75 -12.29 2.48
N ALA A 897 -10.26 -11.24 1.81
CA ALA A 897 -9.87 -11.32 0.40
C ALA A 897 -8.80 -12.40 0.12
N THR A 898 -7.85 -12.60 1.03
CA THR A 898 -6.79 -13.62 0.88
C THR A 898 -7.25 -15.05 1.13
N GLN A 899 -8.37 -15.22 1.84
CA GLN A 899 -8.93 -16.51 2.26
C GLN A 899 -10.02 -16.98 1.29
N ARG A 900 -10.37 -16.14 0.31
CA ARG A 900 -11.45 -16.39 -0.64
C ARG A 900 -10.93 -17.26 -1.78
N VAL A 901 -11.50 -18.45 -1.94
CA VAL A 901 -11.29 -19.26 -3.14
C VAL A 901 -12.09 -18.65 -4.29
N THR A 902 -11.40 -18.28 -5.37
CA THR A 902 -11.98 -17.70 -6.59
C THR A 902 -12.00 -18.69 -7.76
N ILE A 903 -11.20 -19.76 -7.69
CA ILE A 903 -11.03 -20.73 -8.77
C ILE A 903 -11.88 -22.00 -8.62
N GLY A 904 -11.90 -22.83 -9.67
CA GLY A 904 -12.63 -24.08 -9.70
C GLY A 904 -14.14 -23.87 -9.63
N TYR A 905 -14.91 -24.95 -9.63
CA TYR A 905 -16.37 -24.82 -9.65
C TYR A 905 -16.93 -24.11 -8.41
N ARG A 906 -16.37 -24.38 -7.23
CA ARG A 906 -16.84 -23.76 -5.98
C ARG A 906 -16.49 -22.27 -5.87
N GLY A 907 -15.27 -21.87 -6.27
CA GLY A 907 -14.86 -20.46 -6.23
C GLY A 907 -15.60 -19.63 -7.27
N THR A 908 -15.83 -20.22 -8.45
CA THR A 908 -16.70 -19.63 -9.49
C THR A 908 -18.10 -19.38 -8.94
N LEU A 909 -18.73 -20.39 -8.33
CA LEU A 909 -20.08 -20.25 -7.75
C LEU A 909 -20.13 -19.19 -6.64
N ALA A 910 -19.12 -19.15 -5.77
CA ALA A 910 -19.04 -18.12 -4.72
C ALA A 910 -19.00 -16.71 -5.33
N SER A 911 -18.22 -16.52 -6.41
CA SER A 911 -18.10 -15.25 -7.12
C SER A 911 -19.40 -14.83 -7.81
N ILE A 912 -20.12 -15.78 -8.42
CA ILE A 912 -21.44 -15.57 -8.99
C ILE A 912 -22.44 -15.12 -7.91
N ASN A 913 -22.48 -15.84 -6.79
CA ASN A 913 -23.40 -15.55 -5.69
C ASN A 913 -23.13 -14.17 -5.07
N ASP A 914 -21.86 -13.83 -4.85
CA ASP A 914 -21.49 -12.52 -4.29
C ASP A 914 -21.90 -11.37 -5.22
N LEU A 915 -21.68 -11.54 -6.53
CA LEU A 915 -22.09 -10.53 -7.52
C LEU A 915 -23.62 -10.39 -7.59
N ALA A 916 -24.36 -11.50 -7.61
CA ALA A 916 -25.82 -11.49 -7.64
C ALA A 916 -26.40 -10.83 -6.36
N ASN A 917 -25.81 -11.13 -5.20
CA ASN A 917 -26.19 -10.54 -3.92
C ASN A 917 -25.90 -9.03 -3.89
N LEU A 918 -24.75 -8.60 -4.40
CA LEU A 918 -24.37 -7.19 -4.49
C LEU A 918 -25.38 -6.39 -5.33
N LEU A 919 -25.75 -6.92 -6.51
CA LEU A 919 -26.71 -6.30 -7.42
C LEU A 919 -28.16 -6.34 -6.91
N THR A 920 -28.48 -7.27 -6.02
CA THR A 920 -29.80 -7.34 -5.37
C THR A 920 -29.88 -6.35 -4.21
N GLY A 921 -28.81 -6.25 -3.40
CA GLY A 921 -28.74 -5.32 -2.27
C GLY A 921 -28.84 -3.86 -2.68
N SER A 922 -28.26 -3.49 -3.83
CA SER A 922 -28.30 -2.11 -4.35
C SER A 922 -29.69 -1.66 -4.83
N ARG A 923 -30.64 -2.56 -5.05
CA ARG A 923 -32.04 -2.21 -5.39
C ARG A 923 -32.89 -1.80 -4.18
N HIS A 924 -32.40 -2.03 -2.96
CA HIS A 924 -33.14 -1.80 -1.71
C HIS A 924 -32.57 -0.67 -0.83
N SER A 925 -31.47 -0.05 -1.25
CA SER A 925 -30.88 1.17 -0.67
C SER A 925 -31.13 2.36 -1.58
#